data_AF-K6C1I8-F1
#
_entry.id   AF-K6C1I8-F1
#
_cell.length_a   1.000
_cell.length_b   1.000
_cell.length_c   1.000
_cell.angle_alpha   90.00
_cell.angle_beta   90.00
_cell.angle_gamma   90.00
#
_symmetry.space_group_name_H-M   'P 1'
#
loop_
_entity.id
_entity.type
_entity.pdbx_description
1 polymer ?
#
loop_
_entity_poly.entity_id
_entity_poly.type
_entity_poly.pdbx_seq_one_letter_code
_entity_poly.pdbx_strand_id
1 'polypeptide(L)'
;MNEKGSSLLVVLLITLIFSVLGLAVLGASVNNVKRTEIREAEIETTANTKVLMSEVVAKLQENLNNTIDEKELQKETPSTDYKSQVETAVRNTASAFTGVTIEINNEEIYKQYGISDVINFKKNNFLRIYEIKIDNTGADSGNPAIKRTITENVILSPTPSFLNYAVGAYGKRFGTDKPININDVIGKDEENKDIKRGSDSALIINGSPDIIGNVFAPTLELNSRANYIKNNTRNPTGDFQGPSIFGTLYTKKINKDNQPSNPEGKVFYPFFDGEFDEKIDGINGIPAIKSTGSNFVDMDFDETFYLKWIESGAPKLPILSDGSLANNPLYGELNCSDDNLFKALENLDAMVENNHIVTGDPDELMNDFTTVEKENGKITSTVTPHDGRYNNPKFTCKNKDGTKPVYLIEESMLETYNVYKAKLFDTDVKDTTNTIFFTNIDRFDPENEISTERRLLNTYIKNKDEDKTPMPNILKIGGDNNLLLKNPDNREKGWLVVNGSLEINGSEELSTAPVIKGNILVNGDLYIRSTDAENDDKSEILKFDATIYVRGNTTIDNVNIYGADGKQLVVISNGDLKIVRVNEYDNAALDDKSLVNIINTPPNLKGVFYTNKTATLYGVGSLFQIEGGIFAREQLIINAIRYKFPSTESIDVVKFANYNSYEGLRSRFYVEYDNRVITDQLSSLPRVNRLQVIVDNQVIH
;
A
#
# COMPACT_ATOMS: atom_id res chain seq x y z
N MET A 1 -66.28 68.52 -14.56
CA MET A 1 -65.37 67.46 -14.07
C MET A 1 -64.55 68.04 -12.93
N ASN A 2 -64.55 67.41 -11.77
CA ASN A 2 -64.02 67.99 -10.52
C ASN A 2 -62.55 67.60 -10.32
N GLU A 3 -61.63 68.30 -10.99
CA GLU A 3 -60.19 67.97 -11.01
C GLU A 3 -59.53 68.01 -9.61
N LYS A 4 -60.10 68.77 -8.66
CA LYS A 4 -59.60 68.85 -7.28
C LYS A 4 -59.82 67.57 -6.47
N GLY A 5 -60.84 66.76 -6.80
CA GLY A 5 -61.10 65.48 -6.11
C GLY A 5 -60.22 64.32 -6.61
N SER A 6 -59.86 64.34 -7.89
CA SER A 6 -58.99 63.32 -8.52
C SER A 6 -57.54 63.41 -8.02
N SER A 7 -57.00 64.64 -7.87
CA SER A 7 -55.65 64.84 -7.32
C SER A 7 -55.50 64.30 -5.89
N LEU A 8 -56.51 64.47 -5.03
CA LEU A 8 -56.47 63.95 -3.67
C LEU A 8 -56.40 62.41 -3.64
N LEU A 9 -57.22 61.75 -4.48
CA LEU A 9 -57.22 60.29 -4.62
C LEU A 9 -55.89 59.73 -5.13
N VAL A 10 -55.28 60.40 -6.11
CA VAL A 10 -53.96 60.00 -6.65
C VAL A 10 -52.87 60.13 -5.60
N VAL A 11 -52.84 61.23 -4.84
CA VAL A 11 -51.87 61.40 -3.75
C VAL A 11 -52.06 60.33 -2.68
N LEU A 12 -53.29 60.03 -2.29
CA LEU A 12 -53.59 59.02 -1.28
C LEU A 12 -53.19 57.60 -1.76
N LEU A 13 -53.46 57.27 -3.02
CA LEU A 13 -53.03 56.01 -3.65
C LEU A 13 -51.51 55.90 -3.71
N ILE A 14 -50.81 56.95 -4.12
CA ILE A 14 -49.35 56.99 -4.17
C ILE A 14 -48.75 56.81 -2.76
N THR A 15 -49.30 57.48 -1.74
CA THR A 15 -48.83 57.31 -0.34
C THR A 15 -49.08 55.90 0.18
N LEU A 16 -50.19 55.25 -0.19
CA LEU A 16 -50.47 53.86 0.17
C LEU A 16 -49.46 52.91 -0.49
N ILE A 17 -49.19 53.09 -1.79
CA ILE A 17 -48.22 52.28 -2.52
C ILE A 17 -46.83 52.42 -1.89
N PHE A 18 -46.38 53.65 -1.62
CA PHE A 18 -45.09 53.87 -0.96
C PHE A 18 -45.02 53.32 0.46
N SER A 19 -46.13 53.33 1.21
CA SER A 19 -46.20 52.75 2.56
C SER A 19 -46.12 51.23 2.52
N VAL A 20 -46.86 50.59 1.61
CA VAL A 20 -46.81 49.13 1.40
C VAL A 20 -45.43 48.71 0.91
N LEU A 21 -44.83 49.46 -0.02
CA LEU A 21 -43.49 49.20 -0.52
C LEU A 21 -42.44 49.39 0.59
N GLY A 22 -42.56 50.46 1.39
CA GLY A 22 -41.66 50.72 2.53
C GLY A 22 -41.74 49.62 3.58
N LEU A 23 -42.95 49.16 3.94
CA LEU A 23 -43.14 48.06 4.87
C LEU A 23 -42.63 46.74 4.31
N ALA A 24 -42.81 46.48 3.01
CA ALA A 24 -42.28 45.29 2.34
C ALA A 24 -40.75 45.27 2.34
N VAL A 25 -40.09 46.41 2.07
CA VAL A 25 -38.62 46.52 2.12
C VAL A 25 -38.09 46.34 3.55
N LEU A 26 -38.75 46.91 4.55
CA LEU A 26 -38.39 46.71 5.96
C LEU A 26 -38.56 45.25 6.38
N GLY A 27 -39.69 44.62 6.00
CA GLY A 27 -39.94 43.20 6.25
C GLY A 27 -38.89 42.30 5.58
N ALA A 28 -38.54 42.58 4.33
CA ALA A 28 -37.48 41.86 3.62
C ALA A 28 -36.11 42.05 4.30
N SER A 29 -35.80 43.26 4.76
CA SER A 29 -34.52 43.56 5.44
C SER A 29 -34.41 42.83 6.77
N VAL A 30 -35.46 42.84 7.60
CA VAL A 30 -35.50 42.13 8.89
C VAL A 30 -35.41 40.61 8.69
N ASN A 31 -36.10 40.06 7.70
CA ASN A 31 -36.01 38.64 7.37
C ASN A 31 -34.62 38.24 6.86
N ASN A 32 -33.97 39.09 6.08
CA ASN A 32 -32.61 38.86 5.62
C ASN A 32 -31.62 38.86 6.79
N VAL A 33 -31.73 39.80 7.73
CA VAL A 33 -30.90 39.82 8.95
C VAL A 33 -31.11 38.54 9.76
N LYS A 34 -32.36 38.13 10.00
CA LYS A 34 -32.66 36.90 10.74
C LYS A 34 -32.14 35.63 10.05
N ARG A 35 -32.18 35.58 8.72
CA ARG A 35 -31.63 34.45 7.95
C ARG A 35 -30.10 34.39 8.06
N THR A 36 -29.43 35.54 8.06
CA THR A 36 -27.99 35.61 8.26
C THR A 36 -27.61 35.17 9.68
N GLU A 37 -28.34 35.63 10.69
CA GLU A 37 -28.13 35.26 12.10
C GLU A 37 -28.31 33.74 12.33
N ILE A 38 -29.34 33.12 11.74
CA ILE A 38 -29.53 31.67 11.80
C ILE A 38 -28.36 30.93 11.13
N ARG A 39 -27.89 31.41 9.97
CA ARG A 39 -26.75 30.81 9.26
C ARG A 39 -25.45 30.92 10.04
N GLU A 40 -25.22 32.05 10.69
CA GLU A 40 -24.04 32.25 11.53
C GLU A 40 -24.05 31.27 12.71
N ALA A 41 -25.15 31.21 13.46
CA ALA A 41 -25.31 30.28 14.57
C ALA A 41 -25.20 28.81 14.13
N GLU A 42 -25.68 28.47 12.93
CA GLU A 42 -25.54 27.14 12.35
C GLU A 42 -24.08 26.78 12.02
N ILE A 43 -23.35 27.71 11.39
CA ILE A 43 -21.92 27.53 11.05
C ILE A 43 -21.11 27.39 12.33
N GLU A 44 -21.34 28.26 13.31
CA GLU A 44 -20.65 28.24 14.60
C GLU A 44 -20.92 26.95 15.37
N THR A 45 -22.20 26.54 15.49
CA THR A 45 -22.57 25.30 16.18
C THR A 45 -21.92 24.09 15.51
N THR A 46 -21.88 24.05 14.18
CA THR A 46 -21.24 22.97 13.42
C THR A 46 -19.73 22.96 13.67
N ALA A 47 -19.06 24.12 13.60
CA ALA A 47 -17.63 24.24 13.86
C ALA A 47 -17.27 23.80 15.30
N ASN A 48 -18.01 24.28 16.30
CA ASN A 48 -17.82 23.91 17.71
C ASN A 48 -18.01 22.40 17.94
N THR A 49 -18.99 21.80 17.26
CA THR A 49 -19.24 20.35 17.36
C THR A 49 -18.11 19.53 16.72
N LYS A 50 -17.52 19.98 15.61
CA LYS A 50 -16.34 19.34 15.01
C LYS A 50 -15.09 19.42 15.89
N VAL A 51 -14.90 20.55 16.58
CA VAL A 51 -13.83 20.70 17.57
C VAL A 51 -14.04 19.73 18.72
N LEU A 52 -15.26 19.68 19.28
CA LEU A 52 -15.62 18.73 20.33
C LEU A 52 -15.40 17.27 19.90
N MET A 53 -15.74 16.90 18.67
CA MET A 53 -15.46 15.57 18.13
C MET A 53 -13.96 15.24 18.16
N SER A 54 -13.12 16.19 17.71
CA SER A 54 -11.67 16.03 17.75
C SER A 54 -11.14 15.86 19.18
N GLU A 55 -11.73 16.56 20.16
CA GLU A 55 -11.40 16.42 21.57
C GLU A 55 -11.82 15.05 22.14
N VAL A 56 -13.00 14.56 21.78
CA VAL A 56 -13.49 13.22 22.18
C VAL A 56 -12.57 12.13 21.65
N VAL A 57 -12.19 12.19 20.36
CA VAL A 57 -11.26 11.24 19.73
C VAL A 57 -9.88 11.28 20.41
N ALA A 58 -9.36 12.48 20.70
CA ALA A 58 -8.09 12.64 21.41
C ALA A 58 -8.17 12.06 22.83
N LYS A 59 -9.27 12.29 23.55
CA LYS A 59 -9.48 11.75 24.90
C LYS A 59 -9.66 10.23 24.87
N LEU A 60 -10.28 9.69 23.83
CA LEU A 60 -10.37 8.24 23.63
C LEU A 60 -8.99 7.63 23.47
N GLN A 61 -8.14 8.20 22.61
CA GLN A 61 -6.76 7.74 22.43
C GLN A 61 -5.96 7.79 23.73
N GLU A 62 -6.11 8.85 24.53
CA GLU A 62 -5.47 8.98 25.85
C GLU A 62 -5.95 7.89 26.82
N ASN A 63 -7.27 7.70 26.94
CA ASN A 63 -7.84 6.70 27.83
C ASN A 63 -7.45 5.27 27.44
N LEU A 64 -7.38 4.96 26.13
CA LEU A 64 -6.91 3.65 25.64
C LEU A 64 -5.45 3.42 26.04
N ASN A 65 -4.57 4.41 25.82
CA ASN A 65 -3.16 4.31 26.20
C ASN A 65 -2.95 4.13 27.71
N ASN A 66 -3.81 4.72 28.54
CA ASN A 66 -3.70 4.64 30.00
C ASN A 66 -4.33 3.38 30.59
N THR A 67 -5.31 2.78 29.91
CA THR A 67 -6.12 1.67 30.46
C THR A 67 -5.64 0.30 29.97
N ILE A 68 -5.10 0.22 28.75
CA ILE A 68 -4.72 -1.05 28.13
C ILE A 68 -3.32 -1.44 28.55
N ASP A 69 -3.16 -2.65 29.08
CA ASP A 69 -1.84 -3.23 29.32
C ASP A 69 -1.23 -3.67 27.99
N GLU A 70 -0.01 -3.19 27.68
CA GLU A 70 0.71 -3.55 26.45
C GLU A 70 0.86 -5.08 26.29
N LYS A 71 0.91 -5.84 27.40
CA LYS A 71 0.97 -7.31 27.38
C LYS A 71 -0.29 -7.96 26.83
N GLU A 72 -1.45 -7.30 26.92
CA GLU A 72 -2.68 -7.82 26.32
C GLU A 72 -2.61 -7.82 24.79
N LEU A 73 -1.94 -6.83 24.20
CA LEU A 73 -1.78 -6.69 22.75
C LEU A 73 -0.72 -7.64 22.16
N GLN A 74 0.14 -8.21 23.02
CA GLN A 74 1.13 -9.22 22.63
C GLN A 74 0.55 -10.64 22.56
N LYS A 75 -0.68 -10.86 23.02
CA LYS A 75 -1.34 -12.17 22.96
C LYS A 75 -1.76 -12.49 21.52
N GLU A 76 -1.82 -13.78 21.18
CA GLU A 76 -2.31 -14.22 19.87
C GLU A 76 -3.74 -13.77 19.61
N THR A 77 -4.60 -13.84 20.63
CA THR A 77 -6.01 -13.45 20.56
C THR A 77 -6.42 -12.56 21.74
N PRO A 78 -7.45 -11.71 21.56
CA PRO A 78 -7.99 -10.87 22.62
C PRO A 78 -8.50 -11.66 23.83
N SER A 79 -8.11 -11.24 25.03
CA SER A 79 -8.62 -11.81 26.28
C SER A 79 -9.91 -11.13 26.76
N THR A 80 -10.54 -11.70 27.78
CA THR A 80 -11.63 -11.03 28.51
C THR A 80 -11.18 -9.72 29.16
N ASP A 81 -9.93 -9.67 29.64
CA ASP A 81 -9.35 -8.47 30.26
C ASP A 81 -9.18 -7.35 29.24
N TYR A 82 -8.67 -7.67 28.04
CA TYR A 82 -8.60 -6.73 26.92
C TYR A 82 -9.98 -6.12 26.63
N LYS A 83 -11.01 -6.96 26.50
CA LYS A 83 -12.38 -6.50 26.28
C LYS A 83 -12.83 -5.54 27.39
N SER A 84 -12.60 -5.90 28.65
CA SER A 84 -12.99 -5.08 29.79
C SER A 84 -12.24 -3.73 29.82
N GLN A 85 -10.95 -3.72 29.48
CA GLN A 85 -10.11 -2.52 29.44
C GLN A 85 -10.55 -1.57 28.33
N VAL A 86 -10.78 -2.06 27.11
CA VAL A 86 -11.28 -1.24 25.99
C VAL A 86 -12.64 -0.64 26.33
N GLU A 87 -13.60 -1.44 26.80
CA GLU A 87 -14.91 -0.92 27.14
C GLU A 87 -14.87 0.09 28.30
N THR A 88 -13.95 -0.10 29.26
CA THR A 88 -13.72 0.88 30.35
C THR A 88 -13.19 2.20 29.78
N ALA A 89 -12.19 2.14 28.90
CA ALA A 89 -11.64 3.33 28.25
C ALA A 89 -12.73 4.08 27.46
N VAL A 90 -13.55 3.36 26.68
CA VAL A 90 -14.67 3.95 25.92
C VAL A 90 -15.70 4.60 26.84
N ARG A 91 -16.12 3.91 27.91
CA ARG A 91 -17.09 4.45 28.88
C ARG A 91 -16.56 5.69 29.61
N ASN A 92 -15.28 5.68 30.01
CA ASN A 92 -14.63 6.83 30.64
C ASN A 92 -14.54 8.03 29.69
N THR A 93 -14.33 7.80 28.39
CA THR A 93 -14.35 8.88 27.39
C THR A 93 -15.76 9.46 27.26
N ALA A 94 -16.78 8.64 27.04
CA ALA A 94 -18.15 9.12 26.85
C ALA A 94 -18.66 9.91 28.07
N SER A 95 -18.30 9.49 29.29
CA SER A 95 -18.69 10.17 30.53
C SER A 95 -17.89 11.45 30.83
N ALA A 96 -16.80 11.73 30.11
CA ALA A 96 -16.02 12.96 30.27
C ALA A 96 -16.67 14.17 29.58
N PHE A 97 -17.65 13.96 28.69
CA PHE A 97 -18.27 15.01 27.89
C PHE A 97 -19.81 14.97 28.00
N THR A 98 -20.45 16.14 27.94
CA THR A 98 -21.92 16.23 27.92
C THR A 98 -22.44 16.11 26.49
N GLY A 99 -23.52 15.35 26.27
CA GLY A 99 -24.12 15.18 24.94
C GLY A 99 -23.36 14.24 24.00
N VAL A 100 -22.37 13.50 24.52
CA VAL A 100 -21.58 12.52 23.76
C VAL A 100 -22.03 11.10 24.12
N THR A 101 -22.25 10.28 23.11
CA THR A 101 -22.56 8.85 23.25
C THR A 101 -21.63 8.04 22.35
N ILE A 102 -21.11 6.92 22.85
CA ILE A 102 -20.30 5.97 22.06
C ILE A 102 -21.00 4.61 22.08
N GLU A 103 -21.40 4.11 20.91
CA GLU A 103 -22.16 2.86 20.79
C GLU A 103 -21.25 1.63 20.83
N ILE A 104 -21.28 0.87 21.94
CA ILE A 104 -20.38 -0.28 22.15
C ILE A 104 -20.90 -1.58 21.49
N ASN A 105 -22.22 -1.71 21.35
CA ASN A 105 -22.90 -2.95 20.94
C ASN A 105 -23.57 -2.86 19.56
N ASN A 106 -23.16 -1.91 18.74
CA ASN A 106 -23.65 -1.81 17.37
C ASN A 106 -22.96 -2.88 16.52
N GLU A 107 -23.67 -3.94 16.14
CA GLU A 107 -23.16 -4.98 15.23
C GLU A 107 -23.35 -4.59 13.76
N GLU A 108 -24.27 -3.67 13.46
CA GLU A 108 -24.54 -3.23 12.09
C GLU A 108 -23.36 -2.45 11.50
N ILE A 109 -22.65 -1.68 12.32
CA ILE A 109 -21.44 -0.97 11.89
C ILE A 109 -20.38 -1.94 11.33
N TYR A 110 -20.19 -3.12 11.92
CA TYR A 110 -19.21 -4.11 11.43
C TYR A 110 -19.56 -4.63 10.03
N LYS A 111 -20.86 -4.71 9.69
CA LYS A 111 -21.32 -5.14 8.36
C LYS A 111 -20.96 -4.12 7.29
N GLN A 112 -20.86 -2.83 7.63
CA GLN A 112 -20.40 -1.79 6.69
C GLN A 112 -18.95 -2.03 6.25
N TYR A 113 -18.15 -2.71 7.08
CA TYR A 113 -16.77 -3.11 6.78
C TYR A 113 -16.67 -4.58 6.32
N GLY A 114 -17.76 -5.17 5.83
CA GLY A 114 -17.78 -6.54 5.31
C GLY A 114 -17.68 -7.65 6.38
N ILE A 115 -17.75 -7.31 7.67
CA ILE A 115 -17.66 -8.27 8.77
C ILE A 115 -19.05 -8.76 9.15
N SER A 116 -19.39 -9.99 8.73
CA SER A 116 -20.71 -10.57 8.99
C SER A 116 -20.82 -11.33 10.31
N ASP A 117 -19.77 -12.06 10.73
CA ASP A 117 -19.72 -12.81 12.00
C ASP A 117 -18.97 -12.00 13.07
N VAL A 118 -19.68 -11.04 13.67
CA VAL A 118 -19.10 -10.07 14.61
C VAL A 118 -18.59 -10.75 15.89
N ILE A 119 -19.27 -11.79 16.36
CA ILE A 119 -18.91 -12.50 17.60
C ILE A 119 -17.58 -13.22 17.41
N ASN A 120 -17.44 -14.03 16.34
CA ASN A 120 -16.20 -14.72 16.06
C ASN A 120 -15.07 -13.74 15.72
N PHE A 121 -15.39 -12.67 14.97
CA PHE A 121 -14.43 -11.62 14.66
C PHE A 121 -13.84 -10.98 15.93
N LYS A 122 -14.68 -10.53 16.87
CA LYS A 122 -14.24 -9.90 18.13
C LYS A 122 -13.47 -10.86 19.04
N LYS A 123 -13.74 -12.17 18.95
CA LYS A 123 -13.04 -13.22 19.70
C LYS A 123 -11.60 -13.41 19.21
N ASN A 124 -11.39 -13.31 17.90
CA ASN A 124 -10.08 -13.62 17.30
C ASN A 124 -9.25 -12.37 16.97
N ASN A 125 -9.87 -11.19 16.88
CA ASN A 125 -9.22 -9.95 16.45
C ASN A 125 -9.32 -8.85 17.50
N PHE A 126 -8.24 -8.09 17.67
CA PHE A 126 -8.20 -6.94 18.57
C PHE A 126 -9.00 -5.74 18.03
N LEU A 127 -9.19 -5.65 16.72
CA LEU A 127 -9.89 -4.53 16.09
C LEU A 127 -11.30 -4.33 16.66
N ARG A 128 -11.65 -3.09 16.99
CA ARG A 128 -13.00 -2.70 17.41
C ARG A 128 -13.46 -1.51 16.59
N ILE A 129 -14.72 -1.50 16.21
CA ILE A 129 -15.36 -0.38 15.53
C ILE A 129 -16.45 0.15 16.46
N TYR A 130 -16.46 1.47 16.64
CA TYR A 130 -17.42 2.20 17.46
C TYR A 130 -17.96 3.41 16.70
N GLU A 131 -19.20 3.77 16.98
CA GLU A 131 -19.84 4.99 16.48
C GLU A 131 -19.88 6.02 17.61
N ILE A 132 -19.28 7.19 17.38
CA ILE A 132 -19.34 8.33 18.29
C ILE A 132 -20.41 9.28 17.78
N LYS A 133 -21.36 9.61 18.64
CA LYS A 133 -22.42 10.58 18.35
C LYS A 133 -22.37 11.73 19.33
N ILE A 134 -22.43 12.95 18.80
CA ILE A 134 -22.41 14.19 19.55
C ILE A 134 -23.67 14.98 19.22
N ASP A 135 -24.53 15.17 20.21
CA ASP A 135 -25.72 16.00 20.13
C ASP A 135 -25.43 17.36 20.77
N ASN A 136 -25.24 18.39 19.94
CA ASN A 136 -24.99 19.76 20.39
C ASN A 136 -26.18 20.66 20.08
N THR A 137 -26.53 21.56 21.02
CA THR A 137 -27.60 22.54 20.83
C THR A 137 -27.02 23.93 21.01
N GLY A 138 -26.94 24.68 19.90
CA GLY A 138 -26.62 26.11 19.93
C GLY A 138 -27.78 26.86 20.57
N ALA A 139 -27.56 27.44 21.74
CA ALA A 139 -28.54 28.23 22.46
C ALA A 139 -28.06 29.68 22.50
N ASP A 140 -28.64 30.54 21.66
CA ASP A 140 -28.54 31.99 21.82
C ASP A 140 -29.89 32.58 22.21
N SER A 141 -29.82 33.53 23.15
CA SER A 141 -30.98 34.20 23.75
C SER A 141 -31.76 35.02 22.71
N GLY A 142 -32.77 34.39 22.09
CA GLY A 142 -33.72 35.06 21.20
C GLY A 142 -34.09 34.29 19.92
N ASN A 143 -33.35 33.23 19.58
CA ASN A 143 -33.54 32.45 18.36
C ASN A 143 -33.99 31.00 18.63
N PRO A 144 -34.62 30.31 17.66
CA PRO A 144 -34.91 28.88 17.81
C PRO A 144 -33.61 28.10 18.00
N ALA A 145 -33.58 27.22 19.01
CA ALA A 145 -32.43 26.39 19.32
C ALA A 145 -32.03 25.53 18.11
N ILE A 146 -30.81 25.70 17.62
CA ILE A 146 -30.27 24.93 16.51
C ILE A 146 -29.66 23.65 17.09
N LYS A 147 -30.22 22.49 16.74
CA LYS A 147 -29.67 21.19 17.11
C LYS A 147 -28.82 20.66 15.98
N ARG A 148 -27.59 20.24 16.29
CA ARG A 148 -26.69 19.57 15.35
C ARG A 148 -26.25 18.25 15.95
N THR A 149 -26.37 17.20 15.17
CA THR A 149 -25.88 15.87 15.53
C THR A 149 -24.76 15.52 14.58
N ILE A 150 -23.56 15.29 15.11
CA ILE A 150 -22.44 14.76 14.34
C ILE A 150 -22.21 13.33 14.78
N THR A 151 -22.11 12.44 13.80
CA THR A 151 -21.83 11.02 13.99
C THR A 151 -20.52 10.70 13.29
N GLU A 152 -19.63 9.95 13.95
CA GLU A 152 -18.33 9.58 13.41
C GLU A 152 -17.95 8.14 13.79
N ASN A 153 -17.56 7.35 12.80
CA ASN A 153 -17.04 6.00 13.01
C ASN A 153 -15.57 6.07 13.42
N VAL A 154 -15.21 5.33 14.45
CA VAL A 154 -13.82 5.14 14.89
C VAL A 154 -13.44 3.67 14.91
N ILE A 155 -12.28 3.36 14.34
CA ILE A 155 -11.67 2.05 14.32
C ILE A 155 -10.53 2.04 15.33
N LEU A 156 -10.61 1.16 16.31
CA LEU A 156 -9.53 0.86 17.24
C LEU A 156 -8.72 -0.31 16.71
N SER A 157 -7.43 -0.11 16.46
CA SER A 157 -6.58 -1.15 15.88
C SER A 157 -5.15 -1.10 16.42
N PRO A 158 -4.52 -2.24 16.73
CA PRO A 158 -3.09 -2.30 17.06
C PRO A 158 -2.22 -2.34 15.79
N THR A 159 -2.58 -1.58 14.76
CA THR A 159 -1.81 -1.46 13.52
C THR A 159 -0.86 -0.27 13.58
N PRO A 160 0.26 -0.23 12.85
CA PRO A 160 1.17 0.91 12.82
C PRO A 160 0.56 2.19 12.23
N SER A 161 1.11 3.35 12.58
CA SER A 161 0.55 4.65 12.20
C SER A 161 0.70 4.97 10.72
N PHE A 162 1.66 4.39 10.02
CA PHE A 162 1.85 4.64 8.58
C PHE A 162 0.62 4.24 7.75
N LEU A 163 -0.20 3.31 8.24
CA LEU A 163 -1.43 2.88 7.59
C LEU A 163 -2.57 3.91 7.67
N ASN A 164 -2.38 5.03 8.37
CA ASN A 164 -3.40 6.07 8.58
C ASN A 164 -3.21 7.29 7.66
N TYR A 165 -2.25 7.23 6.74
CA TYR A 165 -1.85 8.36 5.90
C TYR A 165 -1.86 7.97 4.43
N ALA A 166 -2.33 8.89 3.58
CA ALA A 166 -2.24 8.76 2.13
C ALA A 166 -0.77 8.78 1.68
N VAL A 167 -0.02 9.72 2.25
CA VAL A 167 1.39 9.96 1.94
C VAL A 167 2.10 10.32 3.24
N GLY A 168 3.29 9.76 3.47
CA GLY A 168 4.09 10.26 4.57
C GLY A 168 5.50 9.75 4.66
N ALA A 169 6.26 10.39 5.53
CA ALA A 169 7.54 9.90 5.96
C ALA A 169 7.82 10.21 7.43
N TYR A 170 8.50 9.30 8.11
CA TYR A 170 8.81 9.46 9.54
C TYR A 170 10.10 10.27 9.78
N GLY A 171 11.09 10.18 8.90
CA GLY A 171 12.33 10.96 9.00
C GLY A 171 13.35 10.43 10.01
N LYS A 172 13.29 9.14 10.37
CA LYS A 172 14.26 8.49 11.26
C LYS A 172 14.90 7.26 10.61
N ARG A 173 16.19 7.07 10.82
CA ARG A 173 16.90 5.83 10.46
C ARG A 173 16.52 4.68 11.39
N PHE A 174 16.49 3.46 10.86
CA PHE A 174 16.31 2.26 11.68
C PHE A 174 17.38 2.18 12.78
N GLY A 175 16.99 1.84 14.02
CA GLY A 175 17.91 1.73 15.16
C GLY A 175 18.45 3.04 15.75
N THR A 176 18.04 4.22 15.25
CA THR A 176 18.43 5.50 15.84
C THR A 176 17.23 6.42 16.06
N ASP A 177 17.09 6.96 17.27
CA ASP A 177 16.12 8.02 17.55
C ASP A 177 16.52 9.40 16.97
N LYS A 178 17.61 9.44 16.21
CA LYS A 178 18.16 10.68 15.67
C LYS A 178 17.51 11.01 14.32
N PRO A 179 17.10 12.28 14.11
CA PRO A 179 16.68 12.75 12.80
C PRO A 179 17.83 12.63 11.79
N ILE A 180 17.48 12.38 10.52
CA ILE A 180 18.45 12.26 9.43
C ILE A 180 19.26 13.56 9.31
N ASN A 181 20.59 13.46 9.43
CA ASN A 181 21.53 14.50 9.01
C ASN A 181 22.22 14.01 7.74
N ILE A 182 22.14 14.77 6.67
CA ILE A 182 22.70 14.33 5.39
C ILE A 182 24.20 13.97 5.43
N ASN A 183 24.98 14.56 6.34
CA ASN A 183 26.40 14.25 6.43
C ASN A 183 26.67 12.77 6.78
N ASP A 184 25.68 12.06 7.31
CA ASP A 184 25.75 10.63 7.66
C ASP A 184 25.27 9.69 6.52
N VAL A 185 24.81 10.23 5.38
CA VAL A 185 24.33 9.47 4.20
C VAL A 185 25.39 9.39 3.08
N ILE A 186 26.49 10.15 3.21
CA ILE A 186 27.54 10.20 2.19
C ILE A 186 28.41 8.94 2.27
N GLY A 187 28.13 7.97 1.40
CA GLY A 187 29.13 7.00 0.96
C GLY A 187 30.30 7.73 0.28
N LYS A 188 31.53 7.32 0.59
CA LYS A 188 32.79 7.90 0.10
C LYS A 188 33.07 7.56 -1.37
N ASP A 189 32.10 7.72 -2.26
CA ASP A 189 32.31 7.54 -3.70
C ASP A 189 32.55 8.93 -4.31
N GLU A 190 33.83 9.31 -4.42
CA GLU A 190 34.30 10.62 -4.90
C GLU A 190 34.03 10.89 -6.40
N GLU A 191 33.37 9.99 -7.13
CA GLU A 191 33.10 10.12 -8.56
C GLU A 191 31.73 10.72 -8.94
N ASN A 192 30.79 10.89 -7.99
CA ASN A 192 29.47 11.51 -8.25
C ASN A 192 29.34 12.88 -7.56
N LYS A 193 30.03 13.90 -8.10
CA LYS A 193 30.10 15.26 -7.55
C LYS A 193 28.82 16.10 -7.65
N ASP A 194 27.73 15.58 -8.23
CA ASP A 194 26.48 16.31 -8.42
C ASP A 194 25.36 15.96 -7.41
N ILE A 195 25.61 15.06 -6.44
CA ILE A 195 24.72 14.88 -5.28
C ILE A 195 25.11 15.88 -4.19
N LYS A 196 24.98 17.19 -4.48
CA LYS A 196 25.04 18.23 -3.42
C LYS A 196 23.63 18.57 -2.96
N ARG A 197 23.40 18.36 -1.65
CA ARG A 197 22.21 18.65 -0.83
C ARG A 197 21.02 17.72 -1.05
N GLY A 198 21.10 16.49 -0.57
CA GLY A 198 19.89 15.84 -0.06
C GLY A 198 19.35 16.62 1.15
N SER A 199 18.05 16.77 1.18
CA SER A 199 17.35 17.49 2.24
C SER A 199 17.38 16.69 3.54
N ASP A 200 17.45 17.37 4.69
CA ASP A 200 17.11 16.76 6.00
C ASP A 200 15.58 16.56 6.15
N SER A 201 14.81 16.75 5.07
CA SER A 201 13.36 16.57 5.04
C SER A 201 12.98 15.10 4.91
N ALA A 202 12.07 14.65 5.75
CA ALA A 202 11.50 13.32 5.70
C ALA A 202 10.68 13.14 4.40
N LEU A 203 9.88 14.15 4.04
CA LEU A 203 9.07 14.14 2.82
C LEU A 203 9.55 15.24 1.89
N ILE A 204 9.86 14.90 0.64
CA ILE A 204 10.20 15.83 -0.43
C ILE A 204 9.13 15.70 -1.51
N ILE A 205 8.39 16.79 -1.74
CA ILE A 205 7.42 16.88 -2.83
C ILE A 205 7.94 17.86 -3.87
N ASN A 206 8.23 17.31 -5.05
CA ASN A 206 8.70 18.04 -6.21
C ASN A 206 7.59 18.14 -7.25
N GLY A 207 7.17 19.36 -7.55
CA GLY A 207 6.10 19.70 -8.47
C GLY A 207 4.71 19.57 -7.84
N SER A 208 3.77 18.95 -8.54
CA SER A 208 2.34 19.20 -8.35
C SER A 208 1.48 17.94 -8.15
N PRO A 209 1.75 17.05 -7.16
CA PRO A 209 0.88 15.90 -6.91
C PRO A 209 -0.47 16.32 -6.33
N ASP A 210 -1.49 15.48 -6.56
CA ASP A 210 -2.81 15.57 -5.94
C ASP A 210 -2.94 14.46 -4.88
N ILE A 211 -3.23 14.84 -3.63
CA ILE A 211 -3.29 13.93 -2.48
C ILE A 211 -4.64 14.09 -1.78
N ILE A 212 -5.42 13.01 -1.68
CA ILE A 212 -6.66 12.93 -0.90
C ILE A 212 -6.42 12.04 0.32
N GLY A 213 -6.49 12.65 1.50
CA GLY A 213 -6.20 12.03 2.78
C GLY A 213 -5.12 12.77 3.57
N ASN A 214 -4.83 12.27 4.77
CA ASN A 214 -3.87 12.89 5.67
C ASN A 214 -2.43 12.66 5.19
N VAL A 215 -1.58 13.66 5.41
CA VAL A 215 -0.14 13.62 5.12
C VAL A 215 0.66 13.73 6.40
N PHE A 216 1.64 12.87 6.59
CA PHE A 216 2.54 12.93 7.75
C PHE A 216 3.98 13.19 7.32
N ALA A 217 4.55 14.31 7.74
CA ALA A 217 5.91 14.70 7.41
C ALA A 217 6.49 15.63 8.49
N PRO A 218 7.23 15.14 9.49
CA PRO A 218 7.82 15.98 10.53
C PRO A 218 8.63 17.14 9.94
N THR A 219 9.38 16.86 8.87
CA THR A 219 10.05 17.83 8.01
C THR A 219 9.58 17.61 6.57
N LEU A 220 9.01 18.66 5.96
CA LEU A 220 8.50 18.67 4.59
C LEU A 220 9.31 19.64 3.74
N GLU A 221 9.76 19.22 2.56
CA GLU A 221 10.30 20.11 1.53
C GLU A 221 9.35 20.18 0.34
N LEU A 222 9.07 21.40 -0.11
CA LEU A 222 8.28 21.68 -1.30
C LEU A 222 9.15 22.37 -2.35
N ASN A 223 9.11 21.85 -3.57
CA ASN A 223 9.84 22.37 -4.72
C ASN A 223 8.90 22.50 -5.92
N SER A 224 8.95 23.61 -6.67
CA SER A 224 8.16 23.77 -7.91
C SER A 224 8.62 22.89 -9.06
N ARG A 225 9.86 22.36 -9.01
CA ARG A 225 10.46 21.58 -10.10
C ARG A 225 10.49 20.10 -9.76
N ALA A 226 9.81 19.30 -10.57
CA ALA A 226 9.92 17.84 -10.52
C ALA A 226 11.28 17.38 -11.04
N ASN A 227 11.77 16.23 -10.56
CA ASN A 227 12.94 15.58 -11.14
C ASN A 227 12.51 14.36 -11.96
N TYR A 228 13.18 14.14 -13.08
CA TYR A 228 13.02 12.93 -13.89
C TYR A 228 14.39 12.35 -14.25
N ILE A 229 14.40 11.06 -14.58
CA ILE A 229 15.59 10.37 -15.05
C ILE A 229 15.49 10.25 -16.56
N LYS A 230 16.55 10.66 -17.27
CA LYS A 230 16.73 10.43 -18.71
C LYS A 230 18.18 10.01 -18.94
N ASN A 231 18.41 8.90 -19.63
CA ASN A 231 19.75 8.34 -19.88
C ASN A 231 20.60 8.27 -18.59
N ASN A 232 20.02 7.72 -17.51
CA ASN A 232 20.63 7.64 -16.17
C ASN A 232 21.04 8.99 -15.54
N THR A 233 20.62 10.11 -16.12
CA THR A 233 20.90 11.45 -15.61
C THR A 233 19.65 12.06 -15.01
N ARG A 234 19.76 12.61 -13.80
CA ARG A 234 18.69 13.35 -13.14
C ARG A 234 18.57 14.74 -13.76
N ASN A 235 17.39 15.07 -14.26
CA ASN A 235 17.09 16.36 -14.87
C ASN A 235 15.92 17.01 -14.14
N PRO A 236 15.99 18.31 -13.81
CA PRO A 236 14.86 19.06 -13.27
C PRO A 236 13.94 19.53 -14.40
N THR A 237 12.64 19.61 -14.13
CA THR A 237 11.67 20.27 -15.02
C THR A 237 11.73 21.80 -14.88
N GLY A 238 10.90 22.50 -15.68
CA GLY A 238 10.51 23.88 -15.38
C GLY A 238 9.67 23.99 -14.10
N ASP A 239 9.32 25.22 -13.72
CA ASP A 239 8.49 25.50 -12.55
C ASP A 239 7.02 25.11 -12.82
N PHE A 240 6.46 24.27 -11.95
CA PHE A 240 5.03 23.91 -11.89
C PHE A 240 4.36 24.53 -10.66
N GLN A 241 3.02 24.48 -10.63
CA GLN A 241 2.24 24.69 -9.41
C GLN A 241 2.68 23.72 -8.31
N GLY A 242 2.45 24.08 -7.05
CA GLY A 242 2.72 23.16 -5.94
C GLY A 242 1.66 22.06 -5.80
N PRO A 243 1.77 21.20 -4.77
CA PRO A 243 0.82 20.12 -4.52
C PRO A 243 -0.57 20.61 -4.11
N SER A 244 -1.58 19.78 -4.35
CA SER A 244 -2.89 19.89 -3.70
C SER A 244 -3.03 18.81 -2.64
N ILE A 245 -3.40 19.17 -1.41
CA ILE A 245 -3.59 18.22 -0.31
C ILE A 245 -4.97 18.42 0.31
N PHE A 246 -5.83 17.42 0.13
CA PHE A 246 -7.19 17.35 0.68
C PHE A 246 -7.17 16.52 1.95
N GLY A 247 -6.82 17.15 3.07
CA GLY A 247 -6.72 16.49 4.36
C GLY A 247 -5.92 17.31 5.36
N THR A 248 -5.48 16.66 6.43
CA THR A 248 -4.58 17.28 7.41
C THR A 248 -3.12 17.00 7.06
N LEU A 249 -2.31 18.05 6.96
CA LEU A 249 -0.86 17.97 6.89
C LEU A 249 -0.28 18.04 8.30
N TYR A 250 0.22 16.91 8.79
CA TYR A 250 0.96 16.80 10.05
C TYR A 250 2.43 17.09 9.81
N THR A 251 2.91 18.26 10.21
CA THR A 251 4.30 18.69 10.03
C THR A 251 4.78 19.62 11.13
N LYS A 252 6.07 19.54 11.50
CA LYS A 252 6.71 20.51 12.40
C LYS A 252 7.41 21.63 11.63
N LYS A 253 7.91 21.34 10.43
CA LYS A 253 8.71 22.27 9.63
C LYS A 253 8.44 22.05 8.15
N ILE A 254 8.16 23.15 7.45
CA ILE A 254 8.06 23.18 5.99
C ILE A 254 9.22 24.02 5.45
N ASN A 255 10.08 23.42 4.64
CA ASN A 255 11.13 24.07 3.89
C ASN A 255 10.64 24.41 2.46
N LYS A 256 10.96 25.62 1.99
CA LYS A 256 10.42 26.20 0.74
C LYS A 256 11.54 26.73 -0.15
N ASP A 257 12.63 25.97 -0.28
CA ASP A 257 13.90 26.44 -0.85
C ASP A 257 13.84 26.79 -2.34
N ASN A 258 12.80 26.42 -3.08
CA ASN A 258 12.62 26.75 -4.51
C ASN A 258 11.18 27.16 -4.82
N GLN A 259 10.77 28.33 -4.35
CA GLN A 259 9.52 28.96 -4.80
C GLN A 259 9.62 29.33 -6.29
N PRO A 260 8.52 29.24 -7.05
CA PRO A 260 8.52 29.60 -8.47
C PRO A 260 9.09 31.00 -8.66
N SER A 261 10.06 31.12 -9.56
CA SER A 261 10.66 32.41 -9.87
C SER A 261 9.60 33.31 -10.51
N ASN A 262 9.28 34.45 -9.87
CA ASN A 262 8.23 35.39 -10.30
C ASN A 262 8.53 35.94 -11.70
N PRO A 263 7.86 35.48 -12.77
CA PRO A 263 7.97 36.09 -14.07
C PRO A 263 6.95 37.23 -14.06
N GLU A 264 7.45 38.47 -13.99
CA GLU A 264 6.68 39.68 -14.35
C GLU A 264 5.60 40.17 -13.35
N GLY A 265 5.92 40.23 -12.05
CA GLY A 265 5.16 41.08 -11.11
C GLY A 265 3.70 40.66 -10.89
N LYS A 266 3.36 39.41 -11.19
CA LYS A 266 2.07 38.80 -10.85
C LYS A 266 2.15 38.11 -9.48
N VAL A 267 0.98 37.96 -8.88
CA VAL A 267 0.72 37.65 -7.46
C VAL A 267 1.48 36.41 -6.98
N PHE A 268 1.96 36.49 -5.75
CA PHE A 268 2.61 35.39 -5.02
C PHE A 268 1.59 34.28 -4.76
N TYR A 269 1.63 33.18 -5.52
CA TYR A 269 0.71 32.06 -5.32
C TYR A 269 1.28 31.08 -4.28
N PRO A 270 0.49 30.68 -3.26
CA PRO A 270 0.94 29.70 -2.27
C PRO A 270 1.24 28.34 -2.93
N PHE A 271 2.16 27.55 -2.35
CA PHE A 271 2.43 26.18 -2.82
C PHE A 271 1.19 25.26 -2.79
N PHE A 272 0.13 25.67 -2.08
CA PHE A 272 -1.14 24.98 -2.03
C PHE A 272 -2.16 25.90 -2.70
N ASP A 273 -2.32 25.79 -4.02
CA ASP A 273 -3.28 26.61 -4.77
C ASP A 273 -3.92 25.82 -5.93
N GLY A 274 -3.95 24.50 -5.82
CA GLY A 274 -4.63 23.66 -6.80
C GLY A 274 -6.13 23.90 -6.78
N GLU A 275 -6.66 24.60 -7.79
CA GLU A 275 -8.08 24.55 -8.13
C GLU A 275 -8.35 23.21 -8.82
N PHE A 276 -9.13 22.35 -8.17
CA PHE A 276 -9.95 21.42 -8.95
C PHE A 276 -11.09 22.25 -9.56
N ASP A 277 -11.24 22.16 -10.88
CA ASP A 277 -12.22 22.93 -11.69
C ASP A 277 -13.68 22.64 -11.25
N GLU A 278 -13.89 21.61 -10.42
CA GLU A 278 -15.09 21.45 -9.60
C GLU A 278 -14.84 22.02 -8.20
N LYS A 279 -15.30 23.24 -7.97
CA LYS A 279 -15.55 23.73 -6.62
C LYS A 279 -16.55 22.77 -5.94
N ILE A 280 -16.02 21.79 -5.22
CA ILE A 280 -16.76 21.19 -4.11
C ILE A 280 -16.87 22.33 -3.10
N ASP A 281 -18.07 22.91 -2.96
CA ASP A 281 -18.33 24.08 -2.12
C ASP A 281 -17.59 23.99 -0.77
N GLY A 282 -16.52 24.78 -0.63
CA GLY A 282 -15.76 24.93 0.62
C GLY A 282 -14.50 24.09 0.81
N ILE A 283 -14.06 23.27 -0.16
CA ILE A 283 -12.79 22.52 -0.06
C ILE A 283 -11.79 23.03 -1.12
N ASN A 284 -10.88 23.89 -0.68
CA ASN A 284 -9.71 24.25 -1.49
C ASN A 284 -8.62 23.19 -1.22
N GLY A 285 -7.73 22.90 -2.18
CA GLY A 285 -6.59 21.96 -2.03
C GLY A 285 -5.50 22.40 -1.02
N ILE A 286 -5.90 23.22 -0.04
CA ILE A 286 -5.11 23.77 1.05
C ILE A 286 -5.35 22.89 2.28
N PRO A 287 -4.31 22.19 2.77
CA PRO A 287 -4.49 21.30 3.91
C PRO A 287 -4.66 22.08 5.23
N ALA A 288 -5.38 21.48 6.17
CA ALA A 288 -5.27 21.89 7.57
C ALA A 288 -3.88 21.51 8.09
N ILE A 289 -3.12 22.45 8.66
CA ILE A 289 -1.77 22.16 9.16
C ILE A 289 -1.83 21.91 10.66
N LYS A 290 -1.35 20.75 11.09
CA LYS A 290 -1.16 20.38 12.50
C LYS A 290 0.30 20.01 12.76
N SER A 291 0.81 20.26 13.96
CA SER A 291 2.13 19.75 14.33
C SER A 291 2.13 18.22 14.35
N THR A 292 3.24 17.57 13.96
CA THR A 292 3.39 16.14 14.27
C THR A 292 3.44 15.99 15.79
N GLY A 293 2.46 15.29 16.36
CA GLY A 293 2.47 14.91 17.77
C GLY A 293 3.55 13.86 18.06
N SER A 294 3.65 13.42 19.31
CA SER A 294 4.52 12.30 19.73
C SER A 294 3.91 10.93 19.49
N ASN A 295 2.70 10.86 18.93
CA ASN A 295 1.86 9.65 18.95
C ASN A 295 2.02 8.77 17.71
N PHE A 296 3.02 9.03 16.86
CA PHE A 296 3.31 8.12 15.75
C PHE A 296 3.87 6.81 16.32
N VAL A 297 3.17 5.71 16.06
CA VAL A 297 3.56 4.37 16.46
C VAL A 297 4.11 3.66 15.24
N ASP A 298 5.40 3.37 15.30
CA ASP A 298 6.09 2.66 14.23
C ASP A 298 6.07 1.15 14.45
N MET A 299 6.35 0.38 13.40
CA MET A 299 6.62 -1.04 13.49
C MET A 299 8.11 -1.33 13.65
N ASP A 300 8.45 -2.39 14.36
CA ASP A 300 9.75 -3.05 14.22
C ASP A 300 9.64 -4.06 13.09
N PHE A 301 10.34 -3.80 11.98
CA PHE A 301 10.27 -4.65 10.81
C PHE A 301 10.89 -6.02 11.04
N ASP A 302 12.07 -6.10 11.66
CA ASP A 302 12.78 -7.37 11.82
C ASP A 302 11.99 -8.27 12.79
N GLU A 303 11.47 -7.70 13.88
CA GLU A 303 10.57 -8.43 14.79
C GLU A 303 9.29 -8.88 14.07
N THR A 304 8.64 -7.98 13.33
CA THR A 304 7.41 -8.32 12.60
C THR A 304 7.65 -9.42 11.56
N PHE A 305 8.71 -9.29 10.76
CA PHE A 305 9.07 -10.26 9.72
C PHE A 305 9.34 -11.63 10.34
N TYR A 306 10.10 -11.68 11.44
CA TYR A 306 10.39 -12.91 12.16
C TYR A 306 9.12 -13.57 12.70
N LEU A 307 8.21 -12.79 13.30
CA LEU A 307 6.93 -13.30 13.78
C LEU A 307 6.10 -13.86 12.63
N LYS A 308 6.00 -13.16 11.49
CA LYS A 308 5.28 -13.66 10.30
C LYS A 308 5.92 -14.91 9.71
N TRP A 309 7.25 -15.01 9.74
CA TRP A 309 7.99 -16.20 9.32
C TRP A 309 7.71 -17.42 10.21
N ILE A 310 7.60 -17.23 11.52
CA ILE A 310 7.16 -18.30 12.44
C ILE A 310 5.68 -18.61 12.25
N GLU A 311 4.82 -17.60 12.07
CA GLU A 311 3.38 -17.77 11.84
C GLU A 311 3.12 -18.60 10.57
N SER A 312 3.92 -18.41 9.50
CA SER A 312 3.89 -19.27 8.31
C SER A 312 4.37 -20.70 8.61
N GLY A 313 5.09 -20.93 9.70
CA GLY A 313 5.67 -22.23 10.02
C GLY A 313 6.90 -22.55 9.17
N ALA A 314 7.53 -21.55 8.57
CA ALA A 314 8.78 -21.72 7.85
C ALA A 314 9.93 -22.12 8.82
N PRO A 315 11.01 -22.73 8.32
CA PRO A 315 12.13 -23.17 9.16
C PRO A 315 12.78 -21.96 9.84
N LYS A 316 13.07 -22.03 11.15
CA LYS A 316 13.52 -20.85 11.90
C LYS A 316 14.77 -20.20 11.30
N LEU A 317 14.75 -18.86 11.24
CA LEU A 317 15.92 -18.04 10.95
C LEU A 317 16.75 -17.88 12.25
N PRO A 318 18.07 -18.14 12.22
CA PRO A 318 18.93 -17.84 13.36
C PRO A 318 18.97 -16.33 13.62
N ILE A 319 18.92 -15.95 14.90
CA ILE A 319 19.18 -14.58 15.36
C ILE A 319 20.69 -14.47 15.60
N LEU A 320 21.33 -13.51 14.93
CA LEU A 320 22.75 -13.23 15.05
C LEU A 320 23.05 -12.52 16.38
N SER A 321 24.32 -12.49 16.78
CA SER A 321 24.75 -11.91 18.06
C SER A 321 24.46 -10.41 18.19
N ASP A 322 24.24 -9.71 17.08
CA ASP A 322 23.86 -8.30 17.04
C ASP A 322 22.33 -8.07 17.07
N GLY A 323 21.55 -9.15 17.20
CA GLY A 323 20.08 -9.13 17.20
C GLY A 323 19.45 -9.17 15.81
N SER A 324 20.23 -9.13 14.72
CA SER A 324 19.71 -9.19 13.35
C SER A 324 19.35 -10.62 12.94
N LEU A 325 18.44 -10.76 11.97
CA LEU A 325 18.08 -12.05 11.39
C LEU A 325 19.12 -12.50 10.36
N ALA A 326 19.58 -13.75 10.48
CA ALA A 326 20.42 -14.37 9.47
C ALA A 326 19.66 -14.54 8.14
N ASN A 327 20.41 -14.57 7.03
CA ASN A 327 19.85 -14.73 5.70
C ASN A 327 19.49 -16.18 5.36
N ASN A 328 20.01 -17.18 6.08
CA ASN A 328 19.77 -18.59 5.78
C ASN A 328 19.07 -19.30 6.95
N PRO A 329 17.99 -20.06 6.69
CA PRO A 329 17.30 -20.82 7.74
C PRO A 329 18.09 -22.03 8.22
N LEU A 330 17.79 -22.49 9.43
CA LEU A 330 18.32 -23.74 9.98
C LEU A 330 17.49 -24.93 9.49
N TYR A 331 17.94 -25.60 8.43
CA TYR A 331 17.26 -26.79 7.87
C TYR A 331 17.23 -28.00 8.81
N GLY A 332 18.14 -28.05 9.79
CA GLY A 332 18.17 -29.11 10.81
C GLY A 332 16.93 -29.19 11.69
N GLU A 333 15.94 -28.30 11.56
CA GLU A 333 14.69 -28.29 12.33
C GLU A 333 13.48 -28.90 11.61
N LEU A 334 13.62 -29.35 10.36
CA LEU A 334 12.56 -30.01 9.61
C LEU A 334 12.61 -31.53 9.80
N ASN A 335 11.47 -32.13 10.13
CA ASN A 335 11.26 -33.58 10.13
C ASN A 335 10.44 -33.95 8.89
N CYS A 336 11.13 -34.22 7.79
CA CYS A 336 10.50 -34.68 6.55
C CYS A 336 10.26 -36.19 6.66
N SER A 337 8.99 -36.63 6.69
CA SER A 337 8.69 -38.06 6.71
C SER A 337 9.00 -38.66 5.33
N ASP A 338 9.79 -39.72 5.38
CA ASP A 338 10.27 -40.61 4.31
C ASP A 338 11.59 -40.24 3.65
N ASP A 339 12.48 -41.24 3.61
CA ASP A 339 13.76 -41.44 2.90
C ASP A 339 13.88 -40.85 1.46
N ASN A 340 12.84 -40.22 0.93
CA ASN A 340 12.71 -39.82 -0.46
C ASN A 340 13.40 -38.48 -0.78
N LEU A 341 13.65 -37.58 0.17
CA LEU A 341 14.41 -36.35 -0.14
C LEU A 341 15.89 -36.69 -0.42
N PHE A 342 16.51 -37.50 0.45
CA PHE A 342 17.87 -37.98 0.26
C PHE A 342 17.99 -38.94 -0.92
N LYS A 343 17.05 -39.87 -1.11
CA LYS A 343 17.04 -40.77 -2.30
C LYS A 343 16.71 -40.05 -3.61
N ALA A 344 15.91 -38.98 -3.61
CA ALA A 344 15.66 -38.18 -4.82
C ALA A 344 16.88 -37.35 -5.20
N LEU A 345 17.60 -36.81 -4.22
CA LEU A 345 18.88 -36.11 -4.44
C LEU A 345 19.99 -37.07 -4.91
N GLU A 346 20.06 -38.31 -4.39
CA GLU A 346 20.96 -39.36 -4.89
C GLU A 346 20.63 -39.81 -6.33
N ASN A 347 19.35 -39.93 -6.68
CA ASN A 347 18.94 -40.33 -8.03
C ASN A 347 19.15 -39.21 -9.08
N LEU A 348 19.20 -37.94 -8.67
CA LEU A 348 19.51 -36.83 -9.56
C LEU A 348 20.98 -36.87 -10.03
N ASP A 349 21.91 -37.22 -9.13
CA ASP A 349 23.33 -37.43 -9.48
C ASP A 349 23.47 -38.57 -10.53
N ALA A 350 22.66 -39.63 -10.43
CA ALA A 350 22.67 -40.74 -11.39
C ALA A 350 22.09 -40.38 -12.79
N MET A 351 21.20 -39.38 -12.87
CA MET A 351 20.64 -38.88 -14.14
C MET A 351 21.55 -37.84 -14.81
N VAL A 352 22.25 -37.01 -14.04
CA VAL A 352 23.17 -35.99 -14.58
C VAL A 352 24.45 -36.63 -15.15
N GLU A 353 24.95 -37.72 -14.56
CA GLU A 353 26.14 -38.41 -15.07
C GLU A 353 25.93 -39.17 -16.40
N ASN A 354 24.69 -39.41 -16.84
CA ASN A 354 24.38 -40.27 -18.00
C ASN A 354 23.82 -39.56 -19.25
N ASN A 355 23.69 -38.23 -19.27
CA ASN A 355 23.12 -37.53 -20.43
C ASN A 355 24.15 -37.29 -21.54
N HIS A 356 24.24 -38.24 -22.48
CA HIS A 356 24.67 -37.96 -23.84
C HIS A 356 23.64 -37.08 -24.55
N ILE A 357 24.12 -35.98 -25.16
CA ILE A 357 23.34 -34.99 -25.90
C ILE A 357 22.51 -35.67 -27.01
N VAL A 358 21.18 -35.57 -26.93
CA VAL A 358 20.28 -35.89 -28.05
C VAL A 358 19.74 -34.58 -28.62
N THR A 359 20.12 -34.27 -29.85
CA THR A 359 19.55 -33.17 -30.64
C THR A 359 18.39 -33.71 -31.49
N GLY A 360 17.15 -33.38 -31.13
CA GLY A 360 15.94 -33.76 -31.86
C GLY A 360 14.73 -32.87 -31.51
N ASP A 361 13.78 -32.80 -32.43
CA ASP A 361 12.56 -31.95 -32.42
C ASP A 361 11.67 -32.24 -31.18
N PRO A 362 11.10 -31.25 -30.47
CA PRO A 362 10.41 -31.45 -29.18
C PRO A 362 9.20 -32.39 -29.22
N ASP A 363 8.58 -32.57 -30.38
CA ASP A 363 7.38 -33.43 -30.53
C ASP A 363 7.72 -34.93 -30.63
N GLU A 364 8.98 -35.31 -30.86
CA GLU A 364 9.42 -36.72 -30.88
C GLU A 364 9.88 -37.24 -29.51
N LEU A 365 10.02 -36.36 -28.50
CA LEU A 365 10.56 -36.71 -27.17
C LEU A 365 9.54 -37.29 -26.18
N MET A 366 8.28 -37.50 -26.59
CA MET A 366 7.22 -37.96 -25.68
C MET A 366 7.19 -39.48 -25.40
N ASN A 367 8.16 -40.28 -25.85
CA ASN A 367 8.07 -41.74 -25.75
C ASN A 367 9.37 -42.51 -25.46
N ASP A 368 10.40 -41.92 -24.87
CA ASP A 368 11.61 -42.68 -24.56
C ASP A 368 12.05 -42.58 -23.11
N PHE A 369 11.64 -43.57 -22.30
CA PHE A 369 12.52 -44.27 -21.36
C PHE A 369 12.00 -45.70 -21.18
N THR A 370 12.75 -46.70 -21.65
CA THR A 370 12.51 -48.11 -21.33
C THR A 370 13.68 -48.69 -20.55
N THR A 371 13.37 -49.45 -19.50
CA THR A 371 14.27 -50.45 -18.93
C THR A 371 14.38 -51.64 -19.89
N VAL A 372 15.61 -51.98 -20.24
CA VAL A 372 15.96 -53.12 -21.12
C VAL A 372 16.00 -54.39 -20.27
N GLU A 373 15.10 -55.35 -20.52
CA GLU A 373 15.32 -56.75 -20.12
C GLU A 373 15.48 -57.63 -21.37
N LYS A 374 16.61 -58.35 -21.41
CA LYS A 374 16.90 -59.36 -22.42
C LYS A 374 16.36 -60.70 -21.94
N GLU A 375 15.30 -61.19 -22.58
CA GLU A 375 15.11 -62.63 -22.72
C GLU A 375 14.78 -63.00 -24.17
N ASN A 376 15.63 -63.87 -24.74
CA ASN A 376 15.38 -64.67 -25.95
C ASN A 376 15.03 -63.95 -27.26
N GLY A 377 15.66 -62.80 -27.52
CA GLY A 377 15.98 -62.38 -28.89
C GLY A 377 14.80 -62.03 -29.82
N LYS A 378 13.63 -61.64 -29.27
CA LYS A 378 12.53 -61.11 -30.08
C LYS A 378 11.81 -59.99 -29.31
N ILE A 379 11.86 -58.77 -29.85
CA ILE A 379 11.22 -57.57 -29.30
C ILE A 379 9.78 -57.52 -29.81
N THR A 380 8.80 -57.54 -28.91
CA THR A 380 7.40 -57.22 -29.21
C THR A 380 6.87 -56.28 -28.12
N SER A 381 6.52 -55.06 -28.49
CA SER A 381 5.93 -54.04 -27.61
C SER A 381 4.40 -54.11 -27.64
N THR A 382 3.77 -54.17 -26.47
CA THR A 382 2.35 -53.81 -26.30
C THR A 382 2.26 -52.89 -25.09
N VAL A 383 1.93 -51.62 -25.33
CA VAL A 383 1.64 -50.63 -24.29
C VAL A 383 0.13 -50.60 -24.08
N THR A 384 -0.33 -50.78 -22.85
CA THR A 384 -1.70 -50.48 -22.44
C THR A 384 -1.62 -49.34 -21.42
N PRO A 385 -2.28 -48.19 -21.64
CA PRO A 385 -2.20 -47.05 -20.74
C PRO A 385 -3.07 -47.32 -19.50
N HIS A 386 -2.46 -47.40 -18.32
CA HIS A 386 -3.19 -47.46 -17.05
C HIS A 386 -2.87 -46.23 -16.18
N ASP A 387 -3.86 -45.34 -16.11
CA ASP A 387 -4.23 -44.48 -14.97
C ASP A 387 -3.20 -43.46 -14.41
N GLY A 388 -3.31 -42.21 -14.88
CA GLY A 388 -3.65 -41.06 -14.01
C GLY A 388 -2.70 -40.61 -12.87
N ARG A 389 -1.56 -41.23 -12.62
CA ARG A 389 -0.71 -40.93 -11.43
C ARG A 389 0.67 -40.38 -11.78
N TYR A 390 0.73 -39.17 -12.30
CA TYR A 390 1.97 -38.38 -12.24
C TYR A 390 1.86 -37.37 -11.10
N ASN A 391 2.21 -37.83 -9.89
CA ASN A 391 2.29 -36.99 -8.70
C ASN A 391 3.52 -36.08 -8.80
N ASN A 392 3.34 -34.75 -8.67
CA ASN A 392 4.43 -33.82 -8.39
C ASN A 392 5.23 -34.32 -7.17
N PRO A 393 6.57 -34.25 -7.15
CA PRO A 393 7.34 -34.53 -5.95
C PRO A 393 7.09 -33.39 -4.95
N LYS A 394 5.97 -33.49 -4.22
CA LYS A 394 5.62 -32.64 -3.10
C LYS A 394 6.29 -33.23 -1.86
N PHE A 395 7.36 -32.61 -1.37
CA PHE A 395 7.95 -32.99 -0.09
C PHE A 395 7.18 -32.29 1.02
N THR A 396 6.28 -33.03 1.68
CA THR A 396 5.61 -32.54 2.88
C THR A 396 6.53 -32.75 4.07
N CYS A 397 7.18 -31.68 4.52
CA CYS A 397 7.93 -31.70 5.76
C CYS A 397 7.02 -31.24 6.91
N LYS A 398 7.30 -31.69 8.13
CA LYS A 398 6.71 -31.14 9.35
C LYS A 398 7.82 -30.46 10.15
N ASN A 399 7.51 -29.38 10.84
CA ASN A 399 8.42 -28.88 11.87
C ASN A 399 8.68 -29.98 12.93
N LYS A 400 9.85 -29.97 13.57
CA LYS A 400 10.21 -30.93 14.64
C LYS A 400 9.19 -31.00 15.78
N ASP A 401 8.41 -29.93 16.01
CA ASP A 401 7.31 -29.87 16.98
C ASP A 401 5.99 -30.49 16.47
N GLY A 402 5.93 -30.90 15.20
CA GLY A 402 4.79 -31.56 14.57
C GLY A 402 3.64 -30.63 14.15
N THR A 403 3.79 -29.31 14.28
CA THR A 403 2.64 -28.38 14.35
C THR A 403 2.09 -27.90 13.00
N LYS A 404 2.87 -27.84 11.92
CA LYS A 404 2.40 -27.43 10.58
C LYS A 404 3.11 -28.16 9.43
N PRO A 405 2.40 -28.58 8.36
CA PRO A 405 3.00 -29.09 7.14
C PRO A 405 3.60 -27.94 6.31
N VAL A 406 4.85 -28.10 5.89
CA VAL A 406 5.60 -27.17 5.03
C VAL A 406 5.96 -27.90 3.74
N TYR A 407 5.65 -27.31 2.59
CA TYR A 407 6.04 -27.85 1.29
C TYR A 407 7.33 -27.20 0.85
N LEU A 408 8.38 -27.99 0.69
CA LEU A 408 9.66 -27.54 0.17
C LEU A 408 9.69 -27.70 -1.34
N ILE A 409 10.10 -26.65 -2.05
CA ILE A 409 10.39 -26.69 -3.47
C ILE A 409 11.82 -26.16 -3.68
N GLU A 410 12.67 -26.99 -4.28
CA GLU A 410 14.06 -26.66 -4.60
C GLU A 410 14.17 -26.16 -6.05
N GLU A 411 15.04 -25.18 -6.28
CA GLU A 411 15.29 -24.56 -7.58
C GLU A 411 15.79 -25.56 -8.65
N SER A 412 16.62 -26.54 -8.26
CA SER A 412 17.12 -27.59 -9.17
C SER A 412 16.01 -28.47 -9.76
N MET A 413 14.86 -28.54 -9.09
CA MET A 413 13.68 -29.25 -9.60
C MET A 413 12.89 -28.43 -10.61
N LEU A 414 13.07 -27.10 -10.66
CA LEU A 414 12.31 -26.21 -11.55
C LEU A 414 12.77 -26.31 -13.01
N GLU A 415 14.07 -26.46 -13.27
CA GLU A 415 14.62 -26.57 -14.63
C GLU A 415 14.20 -27.87 -15.34
N THR A 416 14.12 -28.97 -14.60
CA THR A 416 13.67 -30.27 -15.13
C THR A 416 12.14 -30.30 -15.37
N TYR A 417 11.38 -29.39 -14.75
CA TYR A 417 9.91 -29.38 -14.71
C TYR A 417 9.27 -28.21 -15.48
N ASN A 418 9.89 -27.75 -16.58
CA ASN A 418 9.31 -26.68 -17.44
C ASN A 418 7.86 -26.96 -17.90
N VAL A 419 7.45 -28.24 -17.98
CA VAL A 419 6.07 -28.65 -18.34
C VAL A 419 5.07 -28.51 -17.17
N TYR A 420 5.52 -28.39 -15.92
CA TYR A 420 4.66 -28.28 -14.73
C TYR A 420 4.68 -26.90 -14.06
N LYS A 421 5.51 -25.97 -14.55
CA LYS A 421 5.47 -24.55 -14.19
C LYS A 421 4.05 -24.00 -14.36
N ALA A 422 3.34 -24.43 -15.40
CA ALA A 422 1.91 -24.18 -15.56
C ALA A 422 1.09 -24.84 -14.44
N LYS A 423 1.22 -26.15 -14.15
CA LYS A 423 0.38 -26.84 -13.15
C LYS A 423 0.56 -26.39 -11.69
N LEU A 424 1.73 -25.91 -11.28
CA LEU A 424 1.96 -25.36 -9.93
C LEU A 424 1.18 -24.06 -9.69
N PHE A 425 0.89 -23.30 -10.76
CA PHE A 425 0.24 -21.99 -10.70
C PHE A 425 -1.04 -21.87 -11.55
N ASP A 426 -1.49 -22.96 -12.18
CA ASP A 426 -2.73 -23.04 -12.99
C ASP A 426 -3.71 -24.07 -12.42
N THR A 427 -3.29 -24.86 -11.43
CA THR A 427 -4.27 -25.62 -10.65
C THR A 427 -4.80 -24.74 -9.55
N ASP A 428 -6.12 -24.63 -9.49
CA ASP A 428 -6.88 -24.44 -8.26
C ASP A 428 -6.26 -25.40 -7.22
N VAL A 429 -5.23 -24.96 -6.49
CA VAL A 429 -4.60 -25.73 -5.42
C VAL A 429 -5.58 -25.69 -4.26
N LYS A 430 -6.71 -26.39 -4.45
CA LYS A 430 -7.87 -26.43 -3.57
C LYS A 430 -7.59 -27.24 -2.31
N ASP A 431 -6.43 -27.89 -2.22
CA ASP A 431 -6.21 -28.99 -1.28
C ASP A 431 -4.84 -29.00 -0.55
N THR A 432 -4.04 -27.92 -0.57
CA THR A 432 -2.74 -27.97 0.14
C THR A 432 -2.46 -26.74 1.00
N THR A 433 -2.63 -26.93 2.30
CA THR A 433 -1.73 -26.55 3.42
C THR A 433 -1.15 -25.14 3.53
N ASN A 434 -1.01 -24.72 4.80
CA ASN A 434 -0.75 -23.37 5.28
C ASN A 434 0.47 -22.62 4.71
N THR A 435 1.52 -23.29 4.20
CA THR A 435 2.73 -22.60 3.70
C THR A 435 3.51 -23.37 2.62
N ILE A 436 3.90 -22.63 1.57
CA ILE A 436 4.84 -23.09 0.54
C ILE A 436 6.17 -22.39 0.76
N PHE A 437 7.26 -23.15 0.88
CA PHE A 437 8.60 -22.64 1.13
C PHE A 437 9.52 -22.94 -0.07
N PHE A 438 9.92 -21.90 -0.77
CA PHE A 438 10.90 -21.94 -1.84
C PHE A 438 12.26 -21.56 -1.29
N THR A 439 13.25 -22.38 -1.58
CA THR A 439 14.63 -22.07 -1.20
C THR A 439 15.63 -22.64 -2.18
N ASN A 440 16.77 -21.97 -2.24
CA ASN A 440 17.99 -22.57 -2.77
C ASN A 440 18.69 -23.30 -1.61
N ILE A 441 18.73 -24.64 -1.64
CA ILE A 441 19.56 -25.42 -0.71
C ILE A 441 20.89 -25.63 -1.40
N ASP A 442 21.84 -24.70 -1.21
CA ASP A 442 23.24 -25.06 -1.43
C ASP A 442 23.55 -26.22 -0.48
N ARG A 443 23.91 -27.39 -1.05
CA ARG A 443 24.20 -28.65 -0.35
C ARG A 443 24.85 -28.41 1.02
N PHE A 444 24.06 -28.59 2.07
CA PHE A 444 24.57 -28.64 3.44
C PHE A 444 25.20 -30.02 3.63
N ASP A 445 26.52 -30.13 3.62
CA ASP A 445 27.25 -31.34 4.01
C ASP A 445 27.53 -31.26 5.52
N PRO A 446 26.77 -31.98 6.38
CA PRO A 446 26.91 -31.84 7.83
C PRO A 446 28.14 -32.57 8.39
N GLU A 447 28.84 -33.38 7.58
CA GLU A 447 29.91 -34.25 8.04
C GLU A 447 31.02 -34.37 6.99
N ASN A 448 31.87 -33.34 6.79
CA ASN A 448 33.25 -33.53 6.36
C ASN A 448 34.07 -32.22 6.38
N GLU A 449 34.80 -31.99 7.47
CA GLU A 449 36.23 -31.69 7.28
C GLU A 449 36.84 -32.93 6.60
N ILE A 450 37.68 -32.73 5.57
CA ILE A 450 38.47 -33.74 4.82
C ILE A 450 37.82 -34.19 3.49
N SER A 451 38.15 -33.48 2.40
CA SER A 451 39.06 -34.01 1.36
C SER A 451 38.98 -33.19 0.07
N THR A 452 40.16 -32.94 -0.47
CA THR A 452 40.50 -31.96 -1.50
C THR A 452 40.08 -32.33 -2.94
N GLU A 453 39.01 -33.11 -3.14
CA GLU A 453 38.66 -33.67 -4.46
C GLU A 453 37.19 -33.52 -4.91
N ARG A 454 36.40 -32.61 -4.32
CA ARG A 454 35.07 -32.23 -4.82
C ARG A 454 35.03 -30.85 -5.49
N ARG A 455 36.01 -30.57 -6.33
CA ARG A 455 36.13 -29.30 -7.08
C ARG A 455 35.54 -29.35 -8.51
N LEU A 456 34.77 -30.39 -8.84
CA LEU A 456 34.32 -30.64 -10.22
C LEU A 456 32.87 -30.25 -10.54
N LEU A 457 31.98 -29.99 -9.56
CA LEU A 457 30.61 -29.54 -9.89
C LEU A 457 30.48 -28.02 -10.05
N ASN A 458 31.34 -27.22 -9.41
CA ASN A 458 31.43 -25.77 -9.65
C ASN A 458 32.13 -25.40 -10.97
N THR A 459 32.50 -26.38 -11.79
CA THR A 459 33.19 -26.16 -13.07
C THR A 459 32.27 -26.38 -14.28
N TYR A 460 31.07 -26.96 -14.11
CA TYR A 460 30.12 -27.14 -15.23
C TYR A 460 29.09 -26.01 -15.36
N ILE A 461 29.01 -25.09 -14.39
CA ILE A 461 28.30 -23.79 -14.48
C ILE A 461 29.27 -22.67 -14.96
N LYS A 462 30.39 -23.04 -15.59
CA LYS A 462 31.12 -22.13 -16.50
C LYS A 462 30.77 -22.50 -17.94
N ASN A 463 29.50 -22.38 -18.30
CA ASN A 463 29.13 -22.26 -19.70
C ASN A 463 29.61 -20.90 -20.20
N LYS A 464 30.80 -20.91 -20.81
CA LYS A 464 31.03 -20.44 -22.19
C LYS A 464 30.23 -19.21 -22.67
N ASP A 465 30.19 -18.16 -21.86
CA ASP A 465 30.00 -16.76 -22.23
C ASP A 465 30.69 -15.94 -21.14
N GLU A 466 31.87 -15.40 -21.43
CA GLU A 466 32.75 -14.74 -20.44
C GLU A 466 32.24 -13.38 -19.90
N ASP A 467 31.00 -12.97 -20.16
CA ASP A 467 30.48 -11.64 -19.78
C ASP A 467 29.14 -11.64 -19.01
N LYS A 468 28.65 -12.80 -18.54
CA LYS A 468 27.44 -12.83 -17.70
C LYS A 468 27.77 -13.23 -16.27
N THR A 469 27.67 -12.26 -15.35
CA THR A 469 27.67 -12.48 -13.91
C THR A 469 26.66 -13.58 -13.54
N PRO A 470 26.95 -14.46 -12.57
CA PRO A 470 26.00 -15.48 -12.12
C PRO A 470 24.67 -14.81 -11.76
N MET A 471 23.57 -15.27 -12.37
CA MET A 471 22.25 -14.70 -12.15
C MET A 471 21.87 -14.87 -10.67
N PRO A 472 21.33 -13.83 -10.01
CA PRO A 472 20.80 -13.98 -8.67
C PRO A 472 19.60 -14.94 -8.67
N ASN A 473 19.50 -15.76 -7.62
CA ASN A 473 18.39 -16.70 -7.37
C ASN A 473 17.05 -15.93 -7.27
N ILE A 474 16.29 -15.88 -8.37
CA ILE A 474 15.00 -15.16 -8.47
C ILE A 474 13.89 -16.16 -8.83
N LEU A 475 12.92 -16.33 -7.92
CA LEU A 475 11.66 -17.01 -8.26
C LEU A 475 10.81 -16.10 -9.15
N LYS A 476 10.34 -16.61 -10.29
CA LYS A 476 9.47 -15.86 -11.21
C LYS A 476 8.05 -16.41 -11.21
N ILE A 477 7.07 -15.53 -11.00
CA ILE A 477 5.63 -15.80 -11.11
C ILE A 477 5.09 -14.90 -12.23
N GLY A 478 4.50 -15.44 -13.29
CA GLY A 478 4.01 -14.63 -14.40
C GLY A 478 3.28 -15.44 -15.47
N GLY A 479 2.74 -14.77 -16.50
CA GLY A 479 1.86 -15.36 -17.52
C GLY A 479 0.41 -15.48 -17.04
N ASP A 480 -0.42 -16.34 -17.64
CA ASP A 480 -1.84 -16.49 -17.25
C ASP A 480 -2.07 -17.26 -15.92
N ASN A 481 -1.05 -17.27 -15.05
CA ASN A 481 -0.96 -18.12 -13.87
C ASN A 481 -1.51 -17.42 -12.61
N ASN A 482 -2.39 -18.10 -11.86
CA ASN A 482 -2.97 -17.59 -10.62
C ASN A 482 -2.28 -18.20 -9.39
N LEU A 483 -1.94 -17.37 -8.40
CA LEU A 483 -1.49 -17.87 -7.09
C LEU A 483 -2.62 -17.73 -6.08
N LEU A 484 -3.24 -18.84 -5.70
CA LEU A 484 -4.33 -18.86 -4.70
C LEU A 484 -3.91 -19.70 -3.48
N LEU A 485 -3.59 -19.04 -2.37
CA LEU A 485 -3.19 -19.65 -1.11
C LEU A 485 -4.28 -19.43 -0.05
N LYS A 486 -4.96 -20.50 0.35
CA LYS A 486 -6.02 -20.49 1.36
C LYS A 486 -5.65 -21.39 2.53
N ASN A 487 -5.88 -20.93 3.76
CA ASN A 487 -5.78 -21.76 4.95
C ASN A 487 -7.02 -22.69 5.04
N PRO A 488 -6.85 -24.01 5.20
CA PRO A 488 -7.94 -24.97 5.32
C PRO A 488 -8.68 -24.92 6.67
N ASP A 489 -8.05 -24.44 7.74
CA ASP A 489 -8.58 -24.51 9.11
C ASP A 489 -9.36 -23.25 9.54
N ASN A 490 -9.16 -22.14 8.85
CA ASN A 490 -9.89 -20.88 8.98
C ASN A 490 -9.71 -20.12 7.67
N ARG A 491 -10.70 -19.36 7.21
CA ARG A 491 -10.71 -18.63 5.92
C ARG A 491 -9.64 -17.52 5.75
N GLU A 492 -8.51 -17.64 6.44
CA GLU A 492 -7.34 -16.78 6.35
C GLU A 492 -6.47 -17.17 5.14
N LYS A 493 -5.61 -16.26 4.72
CA LYS A 493 -4.70 -16.47 3.58
C LYS A 493 -3.52 -17.33 4.00
N GLY A 494 -3.13 -18.28 3.14
CA GLY A 494 -1.87 -19.03 3.31
C GLY A 494 -0.65 -18.15 3.04
N TRP A 495 0.53 -18.65 3.39
CA TRP A 495 1.81 -17.95 3.17
C TRP A 495 2.65 -18.62 2.06
N LEU A 496 3.19 -17.81 1.15
CA LEU A 496 4.32 -18.17 0.30
C LEU A 496 5.58 -17.61 0.92
N VAL A 497 6.62 -18.43 1.07
CA VAL A 497 7.90 -18.00 1.61
C VAL A 497 8.96 -18.23 0.55
N VAL A 498 9.64 -17.15 0.16
CA VAL A 498 10.69 -17.14 -0.84
C VAL A 498 12.00 -16.80 -0.14
N ASN A 499 12.84 -17.82 0.07
CA ASN A 499 14.19 -17.64 0.56
C ASN A 499 15.13 -17.24 -0.59
N GLY A 500 14.97 -16.01 -1.06
CA GLY A 500 15.63 -15.44 -2.24
C GLY A 500 14.84 -14.24 -2.75
N SER A 501 15.14 -13.82 -3.97
CA SER A 501 14.40 -12.73 -4.62
C SER A 501 13.15 -13.26 -5.34
N LEU A 502 12.14 -12.41 -5.50
CA LEU A 502 10.87 -12.73 -6.15
C LEU A 502 10.59 -11.71 -7.27
N GLU A 503 10.21 -12.21 -8.44
CA GLU A 503 9.71 -11.43 -9.56
C GLU A 503 8.29 -11.87 -9.90
N ILE A 504 7.37 -10.90 -10.00
CA ILE A 504 5.98 -11.09 -10.40
C ILE A 504 5.73 -10.30 -11.68
N ASN A 505 5.38 -10.99 -12.76
CA ASN A 505 5.08 -10.42 -14.07
C ASN A 505 3.58 -10.42 -14.35
N GLY A 506 3.10 -9.40 -15.05
CA GLY A 506 1.69 -9.24 -15.39
C GLY A 506 1.29 -9.92 -16.69
N SER A 507 0.12 -9.54 -17.20
CA SER A 507 -0.37 -9.87 -18.54
C SER A 507 -0.97 -8.64 -19.19
N GLU A 508 -0.94 -8.54 -20.52
CA GLU A 508 -1.53 -7.44 -21.28
C GLU A 508 -3.07 -7.36 -21.11
N GLU A 509 -3.73 -8.51 -20.97
CA GLU A 509 -5.20 -8.61 -20.99
C GLU A 509 -5.79 -8.74 -19.59
N LEU A 510 -6.82 -7.94 -19.29
CA LEU A 510 -7.48 -7.97 -17.98
C LEU A 510 -8.12 -9.34 -17.67
N SER A 511 -8.52 -10.10 -18.69
CA SER A 511 -9.15 -11.42 -18.55
C SER A 511 -8.16 -12.50 -18.14
N THR A 512 -6.88 -12.37 -18.50
CA THR A 512 -5.83 -13.34 -18.17
C THR A 512 -4.82 -12.83 -17.14
N ALA A 513 -4.97 -11.58 -16.69
CA ALA A 513 -4.19 -10.98 -15.62
C ALA A 513 -4.04 -11.93 -14.40
N PRO A 514 -2.80 -12.25 -13.99
CA PRO A 514 -2.53 -13.06 -12.80
C PRO A 514 -3.28 -12.56 -11.58
N VAL A 515 -3.93 -13.47 -10.87
CA VAL A 515 -4.60 -13.22 -9.60
C VAL A 515 -3.78 -13.84 -8.48
N ILE A 516 -3.23 -12.98 -7.62
CA ILE A 516 -2.42 -13.35 -6.46
C ILE A 516 -3.24 -13.13 -5.19
N LYS A 517 -3.73 -14.21 -4.58
CA LYS A 517 -4.42 -14.23 -3.29
C LYS A 517 -3.60 -15.05 -2.30
N GLY A 518 -2.98 -14.41 -1.33
CA GLY A 518 -2.05 -15.08 -0.41
C GLY A 518 -1.07 -14.09 0.19
N ASN A 519 -0.57 -14.38 1.39
CA ASN A 519 0.51 -13.58 1.97
C ASN A 519 1.85 -14.10 1.47
N ILE A 520 2.85 -13.21 1.34
CA ILE A 520 4.16 -13.56 0.80
C ILE A 520 5.26 -13.02 1.71
N LEU A 521 6.28 -13.83 2.01
CA LEU A 521 7.51 -13.44 2.69
C LEU A 521 8.66 -13.59 1.70
N VAL A 522 9.42 -12.52 1.44
CA VAL A 522 10.54 -12.49 0.52
C VAL A 522 11.80 -12.13 1.31
N ASN A 523 12.76 -13.05 1.35
CA ASN A 523 14.03 -12.87 2.07
C ASN A 523 15.07 -12.08 1.26
N GLY A 524 14.86 -11.90 -0.05
CA GLY A 524 15.65 -11.05 -0.95
C GLY A 524 14.85 -9.85 -1.48
N ASP A 525 15.09 -9.49 -2.74
CA ASP A 525 14.45 -8.35 -3.42
C ASP A 525 13.11 -8.75 -4.08
N LEU A 526 12.20 -7.79 -4.21
CA LEU A 526 10.92 -7.95 -4.90
C LEU A 526 10.87 -7.09 -6.17
N TYR A 527 10.48 -7.71 -7.28
CA TYR A 527 10.20 -7.05 -8.54
C TYR A 527 8.75 -7.32 -8.94
N ILE A 528 7.95 -6.28 -9.14
CA ILE A 528 6.61 -6.39 -9.73
C ILE A 528 6.65 -5.58 -11.02
N ARG A 529 6.67 -6.24 -12.18
CA ARG A 529 7.00 -5.55 -13.43
C ARG A 529 6.41 -6.21 -14.66
N SER A 530 6.22 -5.43 -15.73
CA SER A 530 5.95 -6.02 -17.05
C SER A 530 7.02 -7.02 -17.46
N THR A 531 6.63 -8.06 -18.21
CA THR A 531 7.54 -9.07 -18.76
C THR A 531 8.64 -8.44 -19.62
N ASP A 532 8.27 -7.45 -20.44
CA ASP A 532 9.19 -6.65 -21.25
C ASP A 532 9.13 -5.15 -20.88
N ALA A 533 9.43 -4.86 -19.61
CA ALA A 533 9.34 -3.50 -19.08
C ALA A 533 10.20 -2.47 -19.85
N GLU A 534 11.21 -2.86 -20.62
CA GLU A 534 12.07 -1.93 -21.38
C GLU A 534 11.50 -1.50 -22.74
N ASN A 535 10.65 -2.32 -23.35
CA ASN A 535 10.16 -2.09 -24.72
C ASN A 535 8.63 -1.93 -24.83
N ASP A 536 7.88 -2.16 -23.75
CA ASP A 536 6.43 -2.07 -23.78
C ASP A 536 5.93 -0.66 -23.42
N ASP A 537 5.25 -0.02 -24.39
CA ASP A 537 4.55 1.26 -24.21
C ASP A 537 3.30 1.10 -23.33
N LYS A 538 2.85 -0.14 -23.06
CA LYS A 538 1.71 -0.44 -22.21
C LYS A 538 2.13 -1.11 -20.91
N SER A 539 1.51 -0.70 -19.82
CA SER A 539 1.68 -1.40 -18.55
C SER A 539 0.83 -2.66 -18.52
N GLU A 540 1.47 -3.80 -18.20
CA GLU A 540 0.77 -5.06 -17.96
C GLU A 540 -0.10 -4.99 -16.69
N ILE A 541 -0.94 -5.98 -16.48
CA ILE A 541 -1.97 -6.01 -15.46
C ILE A 541 -1.74 -7.14 -14.46
N LEU A 542 -1.88 -6.83 -13.17
CA LEU A 542 -1.87 -7.76 -12.05
C LEU A 542 -3.06 -7.53 -11.12
N LYS A 543 -3.55 -8.59 -10.46
CA LYS A 543 -4.60 -8.51 -9.45
C LYS A 543 -4.12 -9.08 -8.12
N PHE A 544 -4.22 -8.32 -7.05
CA PHE A 544 -3.74 -8.73 -5.73
C PHE A 544 -4.84 -8.72 -4.67
N ASP A 545 -4.83 -9.74 -3.82
CA ASP A 545 -5.38 -9.73 -2.47
C ASP A 545 -4.31 -10.32 -1.55
N ALA A 546 -3.27 -9.53 -1.28
CA ALA A 546 -2.03 -10.04 -0.70
C ALA A 546 -1.34 -9.02 0.21
N THR A 547 -0.66 -9.52 1.24
CA THR A 547 0.36 -8.76 1.97
C THR A 547 1.71 -9.39 1.73
N ILE A 548 2.68 -8.58 1.28
CA ILE A 548 4.04 -9.01 0.95
C ILE A 548 5.02 -8.30 1.87
N TYR A 549 5.81 -9.08 2.61
CA TYR A 549 6.95 -8.56 3.36
C TYR A 549 8.25 -8.87 2.62
N VAL A 550 9.12 -7.87 2.50
CA VAL A 550 10.35 -7.93 1.70
C VAL A 550 11.53 -7.48 2.55
N ARG A 551 12.53 -8.33 2.77
CA ARG A 551 13.77 -7.91 3.47
C ARG A 551 14.71 -7.09 2.60
N GLY A 552 14.67 -7.28 1.28
CA GLY A 552 15.43 -6.50 0.31
C GLY A 552 14.68 -5.25 -0.17
N ASN A 553 15.07 -4.79 -1.35
CA ASN A 553 14.45 -3.66 -2.05
C ASN A 553 13.20 -4.11 -2.82
N THR A 554 12.27 -3.19 -3.03
CA THR A 554 11.09 -3.40 -3.88
C THR A 554 11.13 -2.46 -5.08
N THR A 555 10.95 -3.02 -6.27
CA THR A 555 10.76 -2.25 -7.51
C THR A 555 9.42 -2.61 -8.15
N ILE A 556 8.58 -1.60 -8.39
CA ILE A 556 7.35 -1.70 -9.17
C ILE A 556 7.55 -0.91 -10.46
N ASP A 557 7.41 -1.58 -11.60
CA ASP A 557 7.87 -1.05 -12.87
C ASP A 557 6.94 -1.39 -14.04
N ASN A 558 6.35 -0.35 -14.65
CA ASN A 558 5.48 -0.47 -15.82
C ASN A 558 4.31 -1.46 -15.63
N VAL A 559 3.60 -1.43 -14.51
CA VAL A 559 2.52 -2.37 -14.23
C VAL A 559 1.33 -1.70 -13.57
N ASN A 560 0.12 -2.13 -13.95
CA ASN A 560 -1.14 -1.77 -13.33
C ASN A 560 -1.53 -2.83 -12.29
N ILE A 561 -1.76 -2.41 -11.05
CA ILE A 561 -2.12 -3.26 -9.93
C ILE A 561 -3.58 -3.01 -9.57
N TYR A 562 -4.44 -3.99 -9.82
CA TYR A 562 -5.84 -3.98 -9.41
C TYR A 562 -6.08 -4.84 -8.18
N GLY A 563 -7.21 -4.60 -7.53
CA GLY A 563 -7.64 -5.42 -6.41
C GLY A 563 -8.36 -6.70 -6.81
N ALA A 564 -7.90 -7.84 -6.30
CA ALA A 564 -8.64 -9.09 -6.43
C ALA A 564 -9.80 -9.11 -5.43
N ASP A 565 -11.02 -9.36 -5.90
CA ASP A 565 -12.27 -9.22 -5.13
C ASP A 565 -12.45 -7.82 -4.48
N GLY A 566 -11.84 -6.79 -5.08
CA GLY A 566 -11.89 -5.41 -4.59
C GLY A 566 -10.89 -5.06 -3.47
N LYS A 567 -10.04 -6.00 -3.03
CA LYS A 567 -9.06 -5.81 -1.96
C LYS A 567 -7.69 -5.41 -2.50
N GLN A 568 -6.87 -4.77 -1.67
CA GLN A 568 -5.60 -4.14 -2.06
C GLN A 568 -4.37 -5.02 -1.83
N LEU A 569 -3.30 -4.71 -2.56
CA LEU A 569 -1.94 -5.14 -2.24
C LEU A 569 -1.38 -4.35 -1.04
N VAL A 570 -0.71 -5.02 -0.11
CA VAL A 570 0.11 -4.35 0.90
C VAL A 570 1.56 -4.81 0.72
N VAL A 571 2.49 -3.88 0.51
CA VAL A 571 3.93 -4.19 0.44
C VAL A 571 4.66 -3.50 1.58
N ILE A 572 5.42 -4.26 2.35
CA ILE A 572 6.22 -3.76 3.47
C ILE A 572 7.66 -4.18 3.22
N SER A 573 8.51 -3.21 2.87
CA SER A 573 9.91 -3.45 2.50
C SER A 573 10.88 -2.96 3.58
N ASN A 574 11.94 -3.71 3.85
CA ASN A 574 13.04 -3.22 4.68
C ASN A 574 14.03 -2.38 3.85
N GLY A 575 14.24 -2.73 2.58
CA GLY A 575 15.04 -1.99 1.61
C GLY A 575 14.28 -0.85 0.94
N ASP A 576 14.92 -0.19 -0.03
CA ASP A 576 14.34 0.94 -0.76
C ASP A 576 13.12 0.51 -1.61
N LEU A 577 12.19 1.45 -1.80
CA LEU A 577 11.02 1.28 -2.64
C LEU A 577 11.11 2.21 -3.86
N LYS A 578 10.99 1.65 -5.06
CA LYS A 578 10.97 2.41 -6.32
C LYS A 578 9.71 2.07 -7.12
N ILE A 579 8.93 3.08 -7.49
CA ILE A 579 7.75 2.92 -8.36
C ILE A 579 7.92 3.83 -9.58
N VAL A 580 7.96 3.23 -10.78
CA VAL A 580 8.28 3.92 -12.03
C VAL A 580 7.51 3.36 -13.23
N ARG A 581 7.44 4.17 -14.30
CA ARG A 581 6.94 3.81 -15.64
C ARG A 581 5.50 3.28 -15.72
N VAL A 582 4.72 3.37 -14.64
CA VAL A 582 3.29 3.02 -14.68
C VAL A 582 2.57 3.96 -15.66
N ASN A 583 1.93 3.38 -16.68
CA ASN A 583 1.26 4.04 -17.79
C ASN A 583 2.09 5.22 -18.32
N GLU A 584 3.33 4.94 -18.70
CA GLU A 584 4.26 5.96 -19.17
C GLU A 584 3.69 6.74 -20.37
N TYR A 585 3.72 8.07 -20.29
CA TYR A 585 3.19 9.01 -21.29
C TYR A 585 1.70 8.90 -21.63
N ASP A 586 0.97 7.98 -21.01
CA ASP A 586 -0.47 7.87 -21.16
C ASP A 586 -1.16 9.16 -20.65
N ASN A 587 -2.23 9.55 -21.32
CA ASN A 587 -3.05 10.71 -20.98
C ASN A 587 -4.53 10.35 -20.76
N ALA A 588 -4.94 9.09 -20.96
CA ALA A 588 -6.34 8.70 -20.96
C ALA A 588 -7.09 9.13 -19.69
N ALA A 589 -6.45 9.02 -18.52
CA ALA A 589 -7.06 9.39 -17.24
C ALA A 589 -7.05 10.91 -16.94
N LEU A 590 -6.42 11.72 -17.78
CA LEU A 590 -6.28 13.17 -17.62
C LEU A 590 -7.34 13.98 -18.37
N ASP A 591 -8.19 13.33 -19.18
CA ASP A 591 -9.21 13.99 -20.01
C ASP A 591 -10.51 14.34 -19.26
N ASP A 592 -10.85 13.61 -18.21
CA ASP A 592 -11.94 14.00 -17.32
C ASP A 592 -11.51 15.22 -16.48
N LYS A 593 -12.46 16.04 -16.01
CA LYS A 593 -12.22 17.19 -15.12
C LYS A 593 -12.91 17.05 -13.75
N SER A 594 -13.86 16.12 -13.60
CA SER A 594 -14.59 15.90 -12.34
C SER A 594 -13.79 15.11 -11.30
N LEU A 595 -13.70 15.63 -10.06
CA LEU A 595 -13.14 14.90 -8.92
C LEU A 595 -13.98 13.66 -8.61
N VAL A 596 -15.30 13.80 -8.71
CA VAL A 596 -16.25 12.71 -8.47
C VAL A 596 -15.99 11.56 -9.45
N ASN A 597 -15.73 11.86 -10.72
CA ASN A 597 -15.42 10.80 -11.68
C ASN A 597 -14.04 10.17 -11.43
N ILE A 598 -13.05 10.92 -10.91
CA ILE A 598 -11.73 10.35 -10.56
C ILE A 598 -11.86 9.32 -9.44
N ILE A 599 -12.55 9.69 -8.36
CA ILE A 599 -12.77 8.81 -7.20
C ILE A 599 -13.50 7.52 -7.63
N ASN A 600 -14.30 7.60 -8.71
CA ASN A 600 -15.02 6.46 -9.29
C ASN A 600 -14.27 5.78 -10.46
N THR A 601 -13.10 6.28 -10.87
CA THR A 601 -12.27 5.66 -11.91
C THR A 601 -11.41 4.58 -11.24
N PRO A 602 -11.37 3.34 -11.78
CA PRO A 602 -10.52 2.29 -11.21
C PRO A 602 -9.06 2.77 -11.10
N PRO A 603 -8.42 2.66 -9.92
CA PRO A 603 -7.02 3.04 -9.77
C PRO A 603 -6.14 2.13 -10.61
N ASN A 604 -5.01 2.64 -11.06
CA ASN A 604 -4.00 1.83 -11.71
C ASN A 604 -2.99 1.24 -10.72
N LEU A 605 -3.02 1.69 -9.48
CA LEU A 605 -2.24 1.13 -8.37
C LEU A 605 -3.11 1.04 -7.11
N LYS A 606 -3.82 -0.07 -6.94
CA LYS A 606 -4.58 -0.36 -5.73
C LYS A 606 -3.69 -1.03 -4.67
N GLY A 607 -3.10 -0.24 -3.79
CA GLY A 607 -2.16 -0.75 -2.82
C GLY A 607 -1.65 0.22 -1.76
N VAL A 608 -1.19 -0.35 -0.65
CA VAL A 608 -0.45 0.36 0.40
C VAL A 608 1.00 -0.08 0.38
N PHE A 609 1.90 0.88 0.24
CA PHE A 609 3.33 0.66 0.07
C PHE A 609 4.12 1.30 1.21
N TYR A 610 4.90 0.49 1.91
CA TYR A 610 5.75 0.90 3.00
C TYR A 610 7.20 0.48 2.76
N THR A 611 8.14 1.34 3.16
CA THR A 611 9.56 1.01 3.27
C THR A 611 10.17 1.52 4.57
N ASN A 612 11.09 0.76 5.18
CA ASN A 612 11.93 1.24 6.26
C ASN A 612 12.98 2.27 5.82
N LYS A 613 13.35 2.30 4.54
CA LYS A 613 14.35 3.19 3.98
C LYS A 613 13.70 4.27 3.13
N THR A 614 14.16 4.44 1.89
CA THR A 614 13.75 5.52 1.00
C THR A 614 12.75 5.00 -0.03
N ALA A 615 11.66 5.75 -0.21
CA ALA A 615 10.74 5.55 -1.32
C ALA A 615 10.93 6.66 -2.36
N THR A 616 11.05 6.31 -3.64
CA THR A 616 11.12 7.27 -4.75
C THR A 616 10.11 6.95 -5.84
N LEU A 617 9.31 7.96 -6.19
CA LEU A 617 8.32 7.89 -7.26
C LEU A 617 8.58 8.96 -8.33
N TYR A 618 8.59 8.54 -9.61
CA TYR A 618 8.87 9.40 -10.75
C TYR A 618 7.63 9.62 -11.64
N GLY A 619 6.70 10.46 -11.20
CA GLY A 619 5.44 10.80 -11.89
C GLY A 619 5.58 11.87 -12.96
N VAL A 620 6.76 12.04 -13.56
CA VAL A 620 6.97 12.98 -14.68
C VAL A 620 6.49 12.33 -15.97
N GLY A 621 7.03 11.15 -16.32
CA GLY A 621 6.56 10.34 -17.44
C GLY A 621 5.42 9.41 -17.03
N SER A 622 5.45 8.87 -15.82
CA SER A 622 4.42 7.98 -15.30
C SER A 622 3.11 8.69 -15.00
N LEU A 623 2.01 7.94 -15.06
CA LEU A 623 0.69 8.33 -14.61
C LEU A 623 0.33 7.43 -13.42
N PHE A 624 0.30 7.99 -12.20
CA PHE A 624 -0.05 7.26 -10.98
C PHE A 624 -1.45 7.65 -10.51
N GLN A 625 -2.29 6.65 -10.31
CA GLN A 625 -3.60 6.74 -9.67
C GLN A 625 -3.66 5.68 -8.56
N ILE A 626 -3.27 6.09 -7.36
CA ILE A 626 -3.08 5.20 -6.23
C ILE A 626 -4.32 5.24 -5.34
N GLU A 627 -4.98 4.10 -5.14
CA GLU A 627 -5.99 3.92 -4.07
C GLU A 627 -5.32 3.11 -2.96
N GLY A 628 -5.00 3.76 -1.84
CA GLY A 628 -4.26 3.16 -0.73
C GLY A 628 -3.32 4.16 -0.07
N GLY A 629 -2.01 3.93 -0.08
CA GLY A 629 -1.09 4.86 0.59
C GLY A 629 0.38 4.55 0.38
N ILE A 630 1.22 5.56 0.56
CA ILE A 630 2.68 5.43 0.42
C ILE A 630 3.36 6.02 1.64
N PHE A 631 4.23 5.24 2.27
CA PHE A 631 4.97 5.69 3.44
C PHE A 631 6.42 5.21 3.45
N ALA A 632 7.33 6.08 3.87
CA ALA A 632 8.73 5.73 4.06
C ALA A 632 9.21 6.13 5.45
N ARG A 633 9.84 5.21 6.18
CA ARG A 633 10.34 5.54 7.52
C ARG A 633 11.52 6.52 7.46
N GLU A 634 12.45 6.38 6.52
CA GLU A 634 13.55 7.34 6.35
C GLU A 634 13.12 8.54 5.50
N GLN A 635 12.93 8.36 4.19
CA GLN A 635 12.63 9.47 3.29
C GLN A 635 11.68 9.08 2.16
N LEU A 636 10.70 9.93 1.85
CA LEU A 636 9.83 9.78 0.70
C LEU A 636 10.07 10.93 -0.29
N ILE A 637 10.32 10.59 -1.54
CA ILE A 637 10.56 11.53 -2.64
C ILE A 637 9.48 11.33 -3.71
N ILE A 638 8.64 12.34 -3.89
CA ILE A 638 7.60 12.38 -4.92
C ILE A 638 8.01 13.40 -5.98
N ASN A 639 8.01 12.97 -7.24
CA ASN A 639 8.17 13.86 -8.39
C ASN A 639 6.89 13.78 -9.22
N ALA A 640 6.23 14.91 -9.47
CA ALA A 640 4.96 14.93 -10.17
C ALA A 640 4.78 16.23 -10.95
N ILE A 641 4.09 16.16 -12.08
CA ILE A 641 3.75 17.33 -12.89
C ILE A 641 2.28 17.32 -13.30
N ARG A 642 1.75 18.50 -13.62
CA ARG A 642 0.47 18.68 -14.31
C ARG A 642 0.75 18.85 -15.80
N TYR A 643 0.67 17.76 -16.55
CA TYR A 643 1.00 17.77 -17.97
C TYR A 643 0.36 16.62 -18.74
N LYS A 644 -0.06 16.91 -19.98
CA LYS A 644 -0.46 15.92 -20.97
C LYS A 644 0.62 15.83 -22.05
N PHE A 645 1.12 14.64 -22.31
CA PHE A 645 2.10 14.43 -23.37
C PHE A 645 1.41 14.45 -24.74
N PRO A 646 1.96 15.13 -25.75
CA PRO A 646 1.45 15.01 -27.12
C PRO A 646 1.60 13.56 -27.60
N SER A 647 0.60 13.02 -28.29
CA SER A 647 0.48 11.61 -28.66
C SER A 647 1.52 11.09 -29.67
N THR A 648 2.52 11.90 -30.05
CA THR A 648 3.45 11.60 -31.16
C THR A 648 4.90 12.03 -30.94
N GLU A 649 5.33 12.48 -29.74
CA GLU A 649 6.71 12.95 -29.54
C GLU A 649 7.44 12.22 -28.41
N SER A 650 8.68 11.80 -28.68
CA SER A 650 9.64 11.42 -27.65
C SER A 650 9.93 12.62 -26.73
N ILE A 651 10.25 12.37 -25.46
CA ILE A 651 10.66 13.38 -24.46
C ILE A 651 11.71 14.38 -24.98
N ASP A 652 12.44 14.05 -26.05
CA ASP A 652 13.52 14.86 -26.65
C ASP A 652 13.13 16.30 -27.00
N VAL A 653 11.83 16.60 -27.17
CA VAL A 653 11.35 17.93 -27.59
C VAL A 653 10.55 18.66 -26.50
N VAL A 654 10.28 18.03 -25.35
CA VAL A 654 9.44 18.64 -24.29
C VAL A 654 10.20 19.77 -23.59
N LYS A 655 10.11 20.97 -24.16
CA LYS A 655 10.33 22.21 -23.42
C LYS A 655 9.15 22.36 -22.48
N PHE A 656 9.34 22.08 -21.19
CA PHE A 656 8.42 22.46 -20.11
C PHE A 656 8.32 24.01 -20.07
N ALA A 657 7.59 24.59 -21.03
CA ALA A 657 7.51 26.02 -21.28
C ALA A 657 6.43 26.65 -20.38
N ASN A 658 6.82 27.66 -19.62
CA ASN A 658 6.03 28.64 -18.86
C ASN A 658 4.65 28.21 -18.31
N TYR A 659 4.60 28.16 -16.98
CA TYR A 659 3.48 28.11 -16.02
C TYR A 659 2.04 28.37 -16.54
N ASN A 660 1.80 29.43 -17.33
CA ASN A 660 0.46 29.83 -17.78
C ASN A 660 -0.22 28.86 -18.76
N SER A 661 0.50 27.86 -19.27
CA SER A 661 -0.05 26.87 -20.21
C SER A 661 -0.61 25.61 -19.53
N TYR A 662 -0.53 25.54 -18.19
CA TYR A 662 -0.86 24.34 -17.40
C TYR A 662 -2.05 24.52 -16.44
N GLU A 663 -2.68 25.69 -16.44
CA GLU A 663 -3.86 26.00 -15.63
C GLU A 663 -5.03 25.09 -16.06
N GLY A 664 -5.64 24.38 -15.10
CA GLY A 664 -6.71 23.40 -15.36
C GLY A 664 -6.24 22.02 -15.83
N LEU A 665 -4.93 21.73 -15.86
CA LEU A 665 -4.41 20.39 -16.11
C LEU A 665 -4.33 19.56 -14.81
N ARG A 666 -4.65 18.26 -14.93
CA ARG A 666 -4.57 17.30 -13.84
C ARG A 666 -3.15 16.86 -13.56
N SER A 667 -2.88 16.55 -12.29
CA SER A 667 -1.62 15.94 -11.88
C SER A 667 -1.50 14.55 -12.49
N ARG A 668 -0.30 14.20 -12.95
CA ARG A 668 0.04 12.81 -13.29
C ARG A 668 0.30 11.93 -12.07
N PHE A 669 0.22 12.50 -10.87
CA PHE A 669 0.33 11.81 -9.60
C PHE A 669 -0.91 12.11 -8.77
N TYR A 670 -1.77 11.11 -8.62
CA TYR A 670 -2.95 11.13 -7.77
C TYR A 670 -2.85 9.99 -6.75
N VAL A 671 -3.15 10.30 -5.49
CA VAL A 671 -3.28 9.31 -4.43
C VAL A 671 -4.49 9.61 -3.56
N GLU A 672 -5.27 8.58 -3.29
CA GLU A 672 -6.44 8.60 -2.43
C GLU A 672 -6.31 7.54 -1.34
N TYR A 673 -6.50 7.95 -0.10
CA TYR A 673 -6.38 7.06 1.04
C TYR A 673 -7.56 6.09 1.16
N ASP A 674 -7.27 4.79 1.26
CA ASP A 674 -8.25 3.74 1.52
C ASP A 674 -7.97 3.05 2.86
N ASN A 675 -8.83 3.32 3.85
CA ASN A 675 -8.71 2.74 5.19
C ASN A 675 -9.21 1.29 5.30
N ARG A 676 -9.90 0.76 4.27
CA ARG A 676 -10.34 -0.64 4.24
C ARG A 676 -9.15 -1.60 4.29
N VAL A 677 -7.92 -1.13 4.01
CA VAL A 677 -6.69 -1.87 4.26
C VAL A 677 -6.59 -2.45 5.67
N ILE A 678 -7.05 -1.70 6.67
CA ILE A 678 -6.99 -2.12 8.08
C ILE A 678 -7.92 -3.30 8.35
N THR A 679 -9.03 -3.42 7.61
CA THR A 679 -10.02 -4.49 7.79
C THR A 679 -9.79 -5.66 6.84
N ASP A 680 -9.45 -5.40 5.57
CA ASP A 680 -9.31 -6.43 4.53
C ASP A 680 -8.06 -7.28 4.68
N GLN A 681 -6.97 -6.67 5.19
CA GLN A 681 -5.66 -7.30 5.38
C GLN A 681 -5.32 -7.55 6.86
N LEU A 682 -6.29 -7.39 7.77
CA LEU A 682 -6.06 -7.34 9.21
C LEU A 682 -5.14 -8.45 9.77
N SER A 683 -5.33 -9.70 9.35
CA SER A 683 -4.58 -10.84 9.88
C SER A 683 -3.11 -10.88 9.44
N SER A 684 -2.78 -10.24 8.31
CA SER A 684 -1.42 -10.19 7.77
C SER A 684 -0.69 -8.89 8.09
N LEU A 685 -1.37 -7.84 8.53
CA LEU A 685 -0.76 -6.57 8.90
C LEU A 685 0.15 -6.69 10.13
N PRO A 686 1.14 -5.78 10.27
CA PRO A 686 1.96 -5.69 11.47
C PRO A 686 1.10 -5.38 12.70
N ARG A 687 1.53 -5.87 13.85
CA ARG A 687 0.91 -5.55 15.15
C ARG A 687 1.88 -4.73 15.99
N VAL A 688 1.38 -3.68 16.63
CA VAL A 688 2.13 -2.82 17.55
C VAL A 688 1.55 -2.92 18.96
N ASN A 689 2.33 -2.52 19.97
CA ASN A 689 1.98 -2.62 21.38
C ASN A 689 0.99 -1.55 21.89
N ARG A 690 0.27 -0.86 20.98
CA ARG A 690 -0.68 0.21 21.32
C ARG A 690 -1.88 0.18 20.39
N LEU A 691 -3.07 0.48 20.90
CA LEU A 691 -4.24 0.73 20.05
C LEU A 691 -4.20 2.15 19.51
N GLN A 692 -4.46 2.29 18.21
CA GLN A 692 -4.69 3.56 17.56
C GLN A 692 -6.18 3.79 17.35
N VAL A 693 -6.63 5.02 17.50
CA VAL A 693 -7.96 5.49 17.11
C VAL A 693 -7.87 6.06 15.71
N ILE A 694 -8.48 5.37 14.75
CA ILE A 694 -8.53 5.75 13.34
C ILE A 694 -9.93 6.28 13.05
N VAL A 695 -10.01 7.49 12.53
CA VAL A 695 -11.26 8.14 12.16
C VAL A 695 -11.59 7.80 10.71
N ASP A 696 -12.85 7.48 10.43
CA ASP A 696 -13.33 7.11 9.10
C ASP A 696 -14.49 8.01 8.65
N ASN A 697 -15.73 7.51 8.73
CA ASN A 697 -16.89 8.17 8.17
C ASN A 697 -17.49 9.16 9.16
N GLN A 698 -17.60 10.42 8.75
CA GLN A 698 -18.29 11.47 9.50
C GLN A 698 -19.57 11.89 8.75
N VAL A 699 -20.69 11.90 9.47
CA VAL A 699 -22.00 12.35 8.98
C VAL A 699 -22.50 13.48 9.88
N ILE A 700 -22.98 14.56 9.26
CA ILE A 700 -23.55 15.73 9.95
C ILE A 700 -25.04 15.76 9.63
N HIS A 701 -25.87 15.74 10.67
CA HIS A 701 -27.34 15.80 10.58
C HIS A 701 -27.91 17.17 10.97
#